data_AF-X6LGD8-F1
#
_entry.id   AF-X6LGD8-F1
#
_cell.length_a   1.000
_cell.length_b   1.000
_cell.length_c   1.000
_cell.angle_alpha   90.00
_cell.angle_beta   90.00
_cell.angle_gamma   90.00
#
_symmetry.space_group_name_H-M   'P 1'
#
loop_
_entity.id
_entity.type
_entity.pdbx_description
1 polymer ?
#
loop_
_entity_poly.entity_id
_entity_poly.type
_entity_poly.pdbx_seq_one_letter_code
_entity_poly.pdbx_strand_id
1 'polypeptide(L)'
;MSNQTNKKDPIGAIASKISLIYPDITIAQIQANIASKRNWNWEDKNMLEELAKTLETFESVAKSSGKSIRDEKTVKYLLPGQPRLYICQDSQVLSYVVKLYLSQGQIPIASRVLFCDHSTSIEQLECFLIRSENRNATTVALHCLVLPELLTRPVQQGLIRILPNYMTKSHSLLAVITTDSQCLVAQTLSAYRDTNPPILDHTESKEFYAKVLCTNFDAFHQKKNDAPFVMVYYSQNPCVGKSYVIAQRAKSLHLKNGYFVHVPINTSVVDTDFIVDRLSSAPVTDDLTVFHINISSQAGKDVNTMMFQLLVLRYITKANGESFSVRKNHAFLVELPTQLSNTHVKTHLSDVFNWFYFFGDQIKDLAIPFSEVIDGLRATPNINPPEYAVYNQLALSEKENFVLKYLDALDKGLLSNSQIKKDWDYTQHPLIDIQRTKQLLIKYSPKAWESLVQFKSFLQFMYRQLLQVYNFLCIKNEYVPMTNKTRHTIPLHEMIVFSLIQSAQDIACNSYLIYKPTTAIEIKEKISKEVEEAKDTEEFFLVQMWKTADPPIALLNQTPIAKSIQIYMSNVTSLRQDLERIQTEHSLSLSLMNLSKRLHPHATEWKLAQAQYKWNIYNLEESFQQETEMMKVNACHDTDQLIRMNLLLQICGGFESSDETKRKQQVKRLQQEHQDYALTFDNLVKIVAIFFRIKSGIPVLIMGETGCGKTKLLKFMANALRINMKLIDVHEGYTAECLQKDLEQPLKEAQQHQDQTYLIFLDGINTSPEIGTFKEVVCDHSLKGKVFSDNVVIIAALNPFRKRHRTASDIAEDKEEERNIKKYYADDLDKEMCQLVYRVFPLPKSLQTYVWNFGSLSAPDEQQYIAVMTTTTWSQKSFVELVRVPVGQFDQLKLIFIQLIFASQCF
;
A
#
# COMPACT_ATOMS: atom_id res chain seq x y z
N MET A 1 -6.77 9.72 -23.26
CA MET A 1 -8.21 10.09 -23.37
C MET A 1 -8.77 9.99 -21.95
N SER A 2 -9.37 10.98 -21.32
CA SER A 2 -10.26 12.03 -21.80
C SER A 2 -10.27 13.21 -20.82
N ASN A 3 -9.79 14.39 -21.25
CA ASN A 3 -10.34 15.67 -20.81
C ASN A 3 -11.69 15.90 -21.53
N GLN A 4 -12.62 14.96 -21.34
CA GLN A 4 -14.02 15.30 -21.45
C GLN A 4 -14.35 15.94 -20.12
N THR A 5 -14.57 17.25 -20.14
CA THR A 5 -15.42 17.92 -19.15
C THR A 5 -16.65 17.03 -18.97
N ASN A 6 -16.69 16.28 -17.88
CA ASN A 6 -17.84 15.48 -17.49
C ASN A 6 -19.03 16.43 -17.52
N LYS A 7 -19.88 16.33 -18.54
CA LYS A 7 -21.24 16.85 -18.46
C LYS A 7 -21.86 16.09 -17.31
N LYS A 8 -21.78 16.67 -16.09
CA LYS A 8 -22.35 16.10 -14.87
C LYS A 8 -23.77 15.69 -15.20
N ASP A 9 -24.12 14.45 -14.87
CA ASP A 9 -25.49 13.99 -14.99
C ASP A 9 -26.39 14.92 -14.16
N PRO A 10 -27.25 15.75 -14.80
CA PRO A 10 -28.05 16.74 -14.08
C PRO A 10 -28.97 16.08 -13.06
N ILE A 11 -29.36 14.83 -13.32
CA ILE A 11 -30.23 14.03 -12.44
C ILE A 11 -29.49 13.67 -11.15
N GLY A 12 -28.22 13.25 -11.24
CA GLY A 12 -27.41 12.93 -10.06
C GLY A 12 -27.21 14.12 -9.13
N ALA A 13 -26.94 15.30 -9.69
CA ALA A 13 -26.76 16.53 -8.92
C ALA A 13 -28.06 16.98 -8.21
N ILE A 14 -29.20 16.89 -8.87
CA ILE A 14 -30.49 17.22 -8.24
C ILE A 14 -30.89 16.14 -7.22
N ALA A 15 -30.64 14.87 -7.52
CA ALA A 15 -30.97 13.76 -6.64
C ALA A 15 -30.25 13.84 -5.30
N SER A 16 -28.96 14.20 -5.29
CA SER A 16 -28.24 14.39 -4.02
C SER A 16 -28.86 15.53 -3.21
N LYS A 17 -29.19 16.66 -3.84
CA LYS A 17 -29.81 17.81 -3.15
C LYS A 17 -31.19 17.51 -2.59
N ILE A 18 -32.01 16.72 -3.28
CA ILE A 18 -33.29 16.23 -2.74
C ILE A 18 -33.04 15.32 -1.54
N SER A 19 -32.04 14.43 -1.62
CA SER A 19 -31.69 13.48 -0.56
C SER A 19 -31.21 14.14 0.73
N LEU A 20 -30.73 15.39 0.68
CA LEU A 20 -30.39 16.19 1.86
C LEU A 20 -31.60 16.34 2.82
N ILE A 21 -32.80 16.46 2.25
CA ILE A 21 -34.06 16.65 3.00
C ILE A 21 -34.89 15.35 3.01
N TYR A 22 -34.93 14.63 1.88
CA TYR A 22 -35.76 13.45 1.67
C TYR A 22 -34.89 12.24 1.25
N PRO A 23 -34.19 11.59 2.20
CA PRO A 23 -33.20 10.55 1.89
C PRO A 23 -33.78 9.26 1.30
N ASP A 24 -35.09 9.02 1.41
CA ASP A 24 -35.74 7.78 0.97
C ASP A 24 -36.35 7.85 -0.44
N ILE A 25 -36.21 8.99 -1.15
CA ILE A 25 -36.73 9.13 -2.52
C ILE A 25 -35.76 8.44 -3.51
N THR A 26 -36.31 7.54 -4.34
CA THR A 26 -35.55 6.78 -5.34
C THR A 26 -35.21 7.59 -6.60
N ILE A 27 -34.19 7.16 -7.36
CA ILE A 27 -33.83 7.81 -8.63
C ILE A 27 -34.99 7.72 -9.62
N ALA A 28 -35.69 6.59 -9.68
CA ALA A 28 -36.88 6.43 -10.51
C ALA A 28 -37.99 7.46 -10.16
N GLN A 29 -38.23 7.72 -8.87
CA GLN A 29 -39.20 8.73 -8.43
C GLN A 29 -38.75 10.15 -8.79
N ILE A 30 -37.46 10.46 -8.67
CA ILE A 30 -36.90 11.76 -9.07
C ILE A 30 -37.05 11.96 -10.58
N GLN A 31 -36.70 10.95 -11.37
CA GLN A 31 -36.83 10.99 -12.83
C GLN A 31 -38.28 11.14 -13.30
N ALA A 32 -39.24 10.52 -12.59
CA ALA A 32 -40.66 10.63 -12.90
C ALA A 32 -41.23 12.04 -12.61
N ASN A 33 -40.68 12.76 -11.62
CA ASN A 33 -41.18 14.07 -11.20
C ASN A 33 -40.39 15.25 -11.77
N ILE A 34 -39.19 15.03 -12.31
CA ILE A 34 -38.41 16.07 -13.00
C ILE A 34 -38.64 15.93 -14.51
N ALA A 35 -39.57 16.73 -15.03
CA ALA A 35 -39.83 16.83 -16.46
C ALA A 35 -38.65 17.52 -17.17
N SER A 36 -37.75 16.71 -17.75
CA SER A 36 -36.60 17.08 -18.60
C SER A 36 -35.34 17.63 -17.91
N LYS A 37 -34.19 17.38 -18.56
CA LYS A 37 -32.85 17.89 -18.21
C LYS A 37 -32.78 19.42 -18.38
N ARG A 38 -33.38 20.19 -17.47
CA ARG A 38 -33.23 21.65 -17.42
C ARG A 38 -31.92 22.02 -16.74
N ASN A 39 -31.19 22.94 -17.34
CA ASN A 39 -30.08 23.63 -16.67
C ASN A 39 -30.67 24.77 -15.84
N TRP A 40 -30.53 24.69 -14.53
CA TRP A 40 -30.94 25.75 -13.61
C TRP A 40 -29.88 26.86 -13.58
N ASN A 41 -30.28 28.11 -13.75
CA ASN A 41 -29.43 29.28 -13.49
C ASN A 41 -29.89 29.94 -12.18
N TRP A 42 -28.98 29.96 -11.21
CA TRP A 42 -29.21 30.41 -9.84
C TRP A 42 -29.22 31.93 -9.69
N GLU A 43 -28.83 32.68 -10.72
CA GLU A 43 -28.90 34.15 -10.73
C GLU A 43 -30.27 34.67 -11.20
N ASP A 44 -31.09 33.80 -11.79
CA ASP A 44 -32.45 34.15 -12.21
C ASP A 44 -33.45 33.83 -11.10
N LYS A 45 -34.04 34.89 -10.55
CA LYS A 45 -35.05 34.81 -9.49
C LYS A 45 -36.25 33.97 -9.88
N ASN A 46 -36.71 34.02 -11.13
CA ASN A 46 -37.85 33.23 -11.59
C ASN A 46 -37.51 31.73 -11.62
N MET A 47 -36.30 31.38 -12.03
CA MET A 47 -35.83 29.99 -12.00
C MET A 47 -35.64 29.49 -10.57
N LEU A 48 -35.19 30.33 -9.64
CA LEU A 48 -35.12 29.98 -8.22
C LEU A 48 -36.52 29.73 -7.63
N GLU A 49 -37.51 30.55 -7.97
CA GLU A 49 -38.91 30.34 -7.54
C GLU A 49 -39.50 29.06 -8.16
N GLU A 50 -39.22 28.77 -9.42
CA GLU A 50 -39.64 27.53 -10.07
C GLU A 50 -38.96 26.29 -9.46
N LEU A 51 -37.68 26.40 -9.13
CA LEU A 51 -36.96 25.35 -8.43
C LEU A 51 -37.53 25.13 -7.02
N ALA A 52 -37.84 26.19 -6.29
CA ALA A 52 -38.48 26.09 -4.97
C ALA A 52 -39.80 25.33 -5.05
N LYS A 53 -40.70 25.70 -5.99
CA LYS A 53 -41.95 24.97 -6.25
C LYS A 53 -41.70 23.51 -6.63
N THR A 54 -40.67 23.25 -7.42
CA THR A 54 -40.29 21.87 -7.81
C THR A 54 -39.85 21.07 -6.59
N LEU A 55 -39.03 21.63 -5.71
CA LEU A 55 -38.56 20.97 -4.49
C LEU A 55 -39.71 20.72 -3.49
N GLU A 56 -40.69 21.63 -3.42
CA GLU A 56 -41.90 21.45 -2.61
C GLU A 56 -42.74 20.24 -3.07
N THR A 57 -42.75 19.91 -4.37
CA THR A 57 -43.48 18.71 -4.84
C THR A 57 -42.98 17.41 -4.21
N PHE A 58 -41.68 17.33 -3.91
CA PHE A 58 -41.06 16.14 -3.31
C PHE A 58 -41.48 15.91 -1.87
N GLU A 59 -42.02 16.91 -1.16
CA GLU A 59 -42.62 16.72 0.16
C GLU A 59 -43.83 15.78 0.07
N SER A 60 -44.68 15.96 -0.94
CA SER A 60 -45.85 15.10 -1.17
C SER A 60 -45.45 13.67 -1.57
N VAL A 61 -44.39 13.55 -2.39
CA VAL A 61 -43.81 12.27 -2.80
C VAL A 61 -43.27 11.51 -1.59
N ALA A 62 -42.54 12.19 -0.70
CA ALA A 62 -42.02 11.62 0.53
C ALA A 62 -43.12 11.19 1.51
N LYS A 63 -44.23 11.95 1.59
CA LYS A 63 -45.41 11.57 2.40
C LYS A 63 -46.11 10.32 1.84
N SER A 64 -46.16 10.18 0.51
CA SER A 64 -46.79 9.04 -0.18
C SER A 64 -45.98 7.74 -0.16
N SER A 65 -44.64 7.82 -0.02
CA SER A 65 -43.75 6.65 0.05
C SER A 65 -43.79 5.92 1.40
N GLY A 66 -44.67 6.31 2.32
CA GLY A 66 -45.09 5.45 3.41
C GLY A 66 -44.05 5.23 4.52
N LYS A 67 -43.34 6.28 4.94
CA LYS A 67 -42.70 6.35 6.27
C LYS A 67 -42.91 7.74 6.85
N SER A 68 -44.15 8.01 7.29
CA SER A 68 -44.36 9.06 8.30
C SER A 68 -43.48 8.69 9.49
N ILE A 69 -42.55 9.58 9.84
CA ILE A 69 -41.82 9.53 11.10
C ILE A 69 -42.91 9.59 12.18
N ARG A 70 -43.24 8.42 12.75
CA ARG A 70 -44.22 8.33 13.83
C ARG A 70 -43.57 8.87 15.08
N ASP A 71 -44.12 9.98 15.57
CA ASP A 71 -43.82 10.54 16.87
C ASP A 71 -44.30 9.56 17.96
N GLU A 72 -43.36 8.88 18.62
CA GLU A 72 -43.62 8.18 19.87
C GLU A 72 -43.05 8.97 21.07
N LYS A 73 -43.67 8.72 22.23
CA LYS A 73 -43.80 9.63 23.39
C LYS A 73 -42.51 10.33 23.87
N THR A 74 -42.71 11.59 24.22
CA THR A 74 -41.73 12.64 24.54
C THR A 74 -41.03 12.47 25.89
N VAL A 75 -39.71 12.73 25.92
CA VAL A 75 -39.01 13.15 27.15
C VAL A 75 -38.49 14.59 26.95
N LYS A 76 -38.91 15.50 27.84
CA LYS A 76 -38.69 16.96 27.76
C LYS A 76 -37.33 17.36 28.35
N TYR A 77 -36.39 17.86 27.53
CA TYR A 77 -35.18 18.54 28.01
C TYR A 77 -34.74 19.76 27.20
N LEU A 78 -35.09 19.86 25.91
CA LEU A 78 -34.76 21.00 25.06
C LEU A 78 -35.96 21.96 24.95
N LEU A 79 -35.71 23.28 25.02
CA LEU A 79 -36.75 24.30 24.90
C LEU A 79 -36.63 25.01 23.53
N PRO A 80 -37.73 25.17 22.78
CA PRO A 80 -37.73 25.97 21.55
C PRO A 80 -37.20 27.38 21.82
N GLY A 81 -36.37 27.87 20.90
CA GLY A 81 -35.78 29.21 20.99
C GLY A 81 -34.64 29.38 22.00
N GLN A 82 -34.24 28.33 22.71
CA GLN A 82 -33.03 28.35 23.55
C GLN A 82 -32.04 27.30 23.05
N PRO A 83 -30.82 27.70 22.63
CA PRO A 83 -29.78 26.74 22.32
C PRO A 83 -29.40 26.00 23.60
N ARG A 84 -28.90 24.77 23.46
CA ARG A 84 -28.36 23.99 24.57
C ARG A 84 -26.95 23.55 24.24
N LEU A 85 -26.00 23.91 25.10
CA LEU A 85 -24.60 23.58 24.93
C LEU A 85 -24.26 22.29 25.68
N TYR A 86 -23.71 21.32 24.96
CA TYR A 86 -23.16 20.07 25.48
C TYR A 86 -21.66 20.05 25.25
N ILE A 87 -20.91 19.80 26.32
CA ILE A 87 -19.45 19.63 26.28
C ILE A 87 -19.16 18.17 26.62
N CYS A 88 -18.45 17.47 25.75
CA CYS A 88 -18.19 16.03 25.86
C CYS A 88 -16.78 15.64 25.42
N GLN A 89 -16.40 14.38 25.61
CA GLN A 89 -15.16 13.85 25.05
C GLN A 89 -15.33 13.53 23.55
N ASP A 90 -14.24 13.51 22.79
CA ASP A 90 -14.25 13.23 21.34
C ASP A 90 -15.04 11.96 20.97
N SER A 91 -14.86 10.87 21.72
CA SER A 91 -15.54 9.59 21.48
C SER A 91 -17.05 9.61 21.73
N GLN A 92 -17.56 10.64 22.43
CA GLN A 92 -18.96 10.75 22.83
C GLN A 92 -19.80 11.59 21.88
N VAL A 93 -19.17 12.41 21.04
CA VAL A 93 -19.83 13.38 20.14
C VAL A 93 -20.97 12.73 19.35
N LEU A 94 -20.71 11.57 18.74
CA LEU A 94 -21.70 10.85 17.93
C LEU A 94 -22.83 10.26 18.77
N SER A 95 -22.51 9.70 19.94
CA SER A 95 -23.50 9.15 20.87
C SER A 95 -24.45 10.22 21.41
N TYR A 96 -23.94 11.45 21.62
CA TYR A 96 -24.74 12.59 22.04
C TYR A 96 -25.74 12.98 20.96
N VAL A 97 -25.31 13.05 19.68
CA VAL A 97 -26.22 13.30 18.57
C VAL A 97 -27.33 12.25 18.56
N VAL A 98 -26.99 10.95 18.56
CA VAL A 98 -27.98 9.87 18.52
C VAL A 98 -28.95 9.95 19.71
N LYS A 99 -28.44 10.06 20.94
CA LYS A 99 -29.27 10.11 22.15
C LYS A 99 -30.23 11.30 22.16
N LEU A 100 -29.76 12.48 21.74
CA LEU A 100 -30.61 13.67 21.67
C LEU A 100 -31.74 13.46 20.65
N TYR A 101 -31.47 12.89 19.49
CA TYR A 101 -32.52 12.57 18.51
C TYR A 101 -33.51 11.52 19.01
N LEU A 102 -33.02 10.43 19.61
CA LEU A 102 -33.87 9.39 20.20
C LEU A 102 -34.78 9.95 21.30
N SER A 103 -34.28 10.85 22.14
CA SER A 103 -35.08 11.51 23.20
C SER A 103 -36.26 12.33 22.66
N GLN A 104 -36.17 12.76 21.40
CA GLN A 104 -37.20 13.53 20.70
C GLN A 104 -38.05 12.65 19.76
N GLY A 105 -37.85 11.32 19.74
CA GLY A 105 -38.54 10.42 18.81
C GLY A 105 -38.14 10.62 17.34
N GLN A 106 -37.00 11.27 17.09
CA GLN A 106 -36.53 11.65 15.75
C GLN A 106 -35.29 10.83 15.33
N ILE A 107 -34.97 10.87 14.04
CA ILE A 107 -33.74 10.30 13.47
C ILE A 107 -32.89 11.44 12.93
N PRO A 108 -31.56 11.44 13.14
CA PRO A 108 -30.69 12.46 12.58
C PRO A 108 -30.66 12.36 11.05
N ILE A 109 -30.81 13.52 10.40
CA ILE A 109 -30.71 13.66 8.94
C ILE A 109 -29.78 14.83 8.60
N ALA A 110 -29.18 14.78 7.42
CA ALA A 110 -28.17 15.73 6.99
C ALA A 110 -28.63 17.20 6.96
N SER A 111 -29.91 17.48 6.69
CA SER A 111 -30.42 18.85 6.75
C SER A 111 -30.47 19.44 8.17
N ARG A 112 -30.45 18.60 9.21
CA ARG A 112 -30.64 18.95 10.63
C ARG A 112 -29.41 18.73 11.50
N VAL A 113 -28.39 18.03 11.01
CA VAL A 113 -27.11 17.86 11.71
C VAL A 113 -26.01 18.46 10.85
N LEU A 114 -25.31 19.45 11.38
CA LEU A 114 -24.15 20.07 10.72
C LEU A 114 -22.92 19.81 11.59
N PHE A 115 -22.00 19.00 11.08
CA PHE A 115 -20.65 18.92 11.63
C PHE A 115 -19.81 20.02 11.01
N CYS A 116 -19.20 20.83 11.87
CA CYS A 116 -18.31 21.89 11.47
C CYS A 116 -16.91 21.35 11.21
N ASP A 117 -16.23 21.98 10.25
CA ASP A 117 -14.82 21.81 9.97
C ASP A 117 -14.20 23.17 9.56
N HIS A 118 -12.91 23.15 9.21
CA HIS A 118 -12.18 24.36 8.81
C HIS A 118 -12.66 24.95 7.48
N SER A 119 -13.38 24.17 6.66
CA SER A 119 -13.93 24.59 5.36
C SER A 119 -15.36 25.15 5.48
N THR A 120 -16.01 24.95 6.62
CA THR A 120 -17.40 25.35 6.85
C THR A 120 -17.55 26.87 6.81
N SER A 121 -18.43 27.36 5.93
CA SER A 121 -18.63 28.79 5.69
C SER A 121 -19.73 29.40 6.56
N ILE A 122 -19.74 30.73 6.68
CA ILE A 122 -20.80 31.45 7.40
C ILE A 122 -22.16 31.31 6.70
N GLU A 123 -22.18 31.24 5.37
CA GLU A 123 -23.39 31.03 4.58
C GLU A 123 -23.99 29.65 4.83
N GLN A 124 -23.16 28.61 4.97
CA GLN A 124 -23.62 27.26 5.30
C GLN A 124 -24.26 27.23 6.70
N LEU A 125 -23.65 27.91 7.67
CA LEU A 125 -24.18 28.06 9.03
C LEU A 125 -25.50 28.84 9.04
N GLU A 126 -25.60 29.94 8.29
CA GLU A 126 -26.82 30.71 8.16
C GLU A 126 -27.93 29.90 7.49
N CYS A 127 -27.64 29.19 6.39
CA CYS A 127 -28.59 28.28 5.74
C CYS A 127 -29.09 27.19 6.70
N PHE A 128 -28.20 26.66 7.56
CA PHE A 128 -28.56 25.69 8.60
C PHE A 128 -29.51 26.30 9.64
N LEU A 129 -29.24 27.52 10.12
CA LEU A 129 -30.10 28.22 11.07
C LEU A 129 -31.45 28.60 10.45
N ILE A 130 -31.49 29.03 9.18
CA ILE A 130 -32.74 29.31 8.45
C ILE A 130 -33.61 28.06 8.36
N ARG A 131 -33.03 26.89 8.05
CA ARG A 131 -33.80 25.61 8.05
C ARG A 131 -34.42 25.31 9.41
N SER A 132 -33.77 25.74 10.50
CA SER A 132 -34.32 25.58 11.84
C SER A 132 -35.51 26.49 12.14
N GLU A 133 -35.73 27.58 11.41
CA GLU A 133 -36.83 28.53 11.68
C GLU A 133 -38.20 28.04 11.18
N ASN A 134 -38.26 26.92 10.45
CA ASN A 134 -39.41 26.49 9.61
C ASN A 134 -40.80 26.78 10.22
N ARG A 135 -41.41 27.89 9.79
CA ARG A 135 -42.66 28.46 10.35
C ARG A 135 -43.91 27.64 10.02
N ASN A 136 -43.82 26.72 9.06
CA ASN A 136 -44.95 25.94 8.54
C ASN A 136 -44.97 24.47 9.04
N ALA A 137 -44.00 24.06 9.88
CA ALA A 137 -43.89 22.68 10.33
C ALA A 137 -44.83 22.37 11.52
N THR A 138 -45.60 21.29 11.41
CA THR A 138 -46.50 20.82 12.47
C THR A 138 -45.79 20.14 13.66
N THR A 139 -44.49 19.81 13.51
CA THR A 139 -43.69 19.08 14.50
C THR A 139 -42.40 19.84 14.83
N VAL A 140 -42.05 19.93 16.12
CA VAL A 140 -40.81 20.55 16.61
C VAL A 140 -39.60 19.70 16.19
N ALA A 141 -38.71 20.25 15.36
CA ALA A 141 -37.53 19.53 14.86
C ALA A 141 -36.27 19.82 15.68
N LEU A 142 -35.48 18.79 15.98
CA LEU A 142 -34.15 18.96 16.56
C LEU A 142 -33.11 19.29 15.48
N HIS A 143 -32.28 20.29 15.75
CA HIS A 143 -31.11 20.67 14.96
C HIS A 143 -29.86 20.59 15.84
N CYS A 144 -28.79 19.97 15.33
CA CYS A 144 -27.52 19.82 16.03
C CYS A 144 -26.39 20.50 15.25
N LEU A 145 -25.73 21.47 15.88
CA LEU A 145 -24.47 22.03 15.43
C LEU A 145 -23.33 21.34 16.20
N VAL A 146 -22.43 20.68 15.49
CA VAL A 146 -21.49 19.72 16.08
C VAL A 146 -20.06 20.15 15.77
N LEU A 147 -19.19 20.14 16.78
CA LEU A 147 -17.78 20.55 16.73
C LEU A 147 -17.53 22.00 16.26
N PRO A 148 -18.25 23.03 16.76
CA PRO A 148 -18.06 24.42 16.35
C PRO A 148 -16.63 24.97 16.59
N GLU A 149 -15.84 24.31 17.42
CA GLU A 149 -14.42 24.59 17.65
C GLU A 149 -13.55 24.38 16.41
N LEU A 150 -13.96 23.53 15.47
CA LEU A 150 -13.22 23.29 14.22
C LEU A 150 -13.43 24.40 13.18
N LEU A 151 -14.38 25.32 13.41
CA LEU A 151 -14.56 26.50 12.58
C LEU A 151 -13.39 27.45 12.73
N THR A 152 -13.02 28.14 11.66
CA THR A 152 -12.03 29.23 11.74
C THR A 152 -12.53 30.33 12.69
N ARG A 153 -11.59 31.00 13.36
CA ARG A 153 -11.92 32.05 14.33
C ARG A 153 -12.84 33.16 13.78
N PRO A 154 -12.67 33.66 12.54
CA PRO A 154 -13.61 34.62 11.95
C PRO A 154 -15.03 34.06 11.78
N VAL A 155 -15.16 32.78 11.40
CA VAL A 155 -16.47 32.13 11.22
C VAL A 155 -17.15 31.90 12.57
N GLN A 156 -16.42 31.52 13.62
CA GLN A 156 -16.98 31.45 14.98
C GLN A 156 -17.56 32.81 15.44
N GLN A 157 -16.85 33.90 15.18
CA GLN A 157 -17.33 35.25 15.48
C GLN A 157 -18.57 35.63 14.66
N GLY A 158 -18.59 35.27 13.38
CA GLY A 158 -19.75 35.44 12.51
C GLY A 158 -20.98 34.71 13.04
N LEU A 159 -20.82 33.43 13.41
CA LEU A 159 -21.87 32.60 13.99
C LEU A 159 -22.46 33.24 15.24
N ILE A 160 -21.61 33.71 16.17
CA ILE A 160 -22.06 34.36 17.41
C ILE A 160 -22.87 35.63 17.14
N ARG A 161 -22.53 36.38 16.09
CA ARG A 161 -23.27 37.59 15.72
C ARG A 161 -24.67 37.27 15.17
N ILE A 162 -24.80 36.20 14.38
CA ILE A 162 -26.09 35.85 13.74
C ILE A 162 -26.99 35.00 14.65
N LEU A 163 -26.42 34.21 15.56
CA LEU A 163 -27.17 33.27 16.39
C LEU A 163 -28.35 33.89 17.17
N PRO A 164 -28.23 35.09 17.79
CA PRO A 164 -29.34 35.72 18.51
C PRO A 164 -30.60 35.97 17.66
N ASN A 165 -30.44 36.17 16.34
CA ASN A 165 -31.56 36.39 15.42
C ASN A 165 -32.47 35.15 15.31
N TYR A 166 -31.89 33.97 15.52
CA TYR A 166 -32.57 32.68 15.39
C TYR A 166 -32.99 32.10 16.74
N MET A 167 -32.42 32.57 17.86
CA MET A 167 -32.82 32.15 19.21
C MET A 167 -34.24 32.62 19.55
N THR A 168 -34.58 33.89 19.32
CA THR A 168 -35.86 34.46 19.79
C THR A 168 -37.08 34.10 18.92
N LYS A 169 -36.87 33.58 17.71
CA LYS A 169 -37.91 33.38 16.68
C LYS A 169 -38.13 31.92 16.25
N SER A 170 -37.32 30.98 16.73
CA SER A 170 -37.35 29.59 16.24
C SER A 170 -38.30 28.70 17.05
N HIS A 171 -39.13 27.94 16.32
CA HIS A 171 -39.95 26.85 16.88
C HIS A 171 -39.17 25.52 16.98
N SER A 172 -37.90 25.48 16.57
CA SER A 172 -37.04 24.29 16.60
C SER A 172 -36.15 24.23 17.84
N LEU A 173 -35.66 23.03 18.14
CA LEU A 173 -34.70 22.77 19.21
C LEU A 173 -33.28 22.86 18.63
N LEU A 174 -32.38 23.62 19.26
CA LEU A 174 -30.99 23.74 18.82
C LEU A 174 -30.06 23.19 19.90
N ALA A 175 -29.32 22.14 19.57
CA ALA A 175 -28.23 21.61 20.38
C ALA A 175 -26.88 21.96 19.75
N VAL A 176 -25.94 22.41 20.57
CA VAL A 176 -24.55 22.68 20.20
C VAL A 176 -23.67 21.71 20.97
N ILE A 177 -22.93 20.86 20.25
CA ILE A 177 -22.09 19.81 20.84
C ILE A 177 -20.64 20.14 20.50
N THR A 178 -19.79 20.24 21.51
CA THR A 178 -18.37 20.60 21.39
C THR A 178 -17.52 19.71 22.29
N THR A 179 -16.25 19.52 21.94
CA THR A 179 -15.26 18.86 22.80
C THR A 179 -14.32 19.88 23.47
N ASP A 180 -14.31 21.13 22.99
CA ASP A 180 -13.52 22.21 23.54
C ASP A 180 -14.36 23.27 24.27
N SER A 181 -14.31 23.22 25.60
CA SER A 181 -14.93 24.23 26.47
C SER A 181 -14.38 25.66 26.31
N GLN A 182 -13.19 25.81 25.73
CA GLN A 182 -12.51 27.09 25.55
C GLN A 182 -12.77 27.74 24.19
N CYS A 183 -13.44 27.04 23.26
CA CYS A 183 -13.79 27.65 21.98
C CYS A 183 -14.76 28.82 22.16
N LEU A 184 -14.72 29.78 21.24
CA LEU A 184 -15.45 31.05 21.39
C LEU A 184 -16.97 30.84 21.45
N VAL A 185 -17.47 29.87 20.68
CA VAL A 185 -18.89 29.49 20.65
C VAL A 185 -19.31 28.90 21.99
N ALA A 186 -18.51 28.00 22.58
CA ALA A 186 -18.79 27.39 23.88
C ALA A 186 -18.77 28.42 25.02
N GLN A 187 -17.79 29.32 25.03
CA GLN A 187 -17.70 30.39 26.03
C GLN A 187 -18.93 31.31 25.97
N THR A 188 -19.36 31.67 24.76
CA THR A 188 -20.55 32.51 24.54
C THR A 188 -21.83 31.81 24.99
N LEU A 189 -21.95 30.50 24.77
CA LEU A 189 -23.12 29.70 25.13
C LEU A 189 -23.04 29.06 26.53
N SER A 190 -22.08 29.47 27.37
CA SER A 190 -21.84 28.91 28.70
C SER A 190 -23.06 28.97 29.62
N ALA A 191 -23.87 30.04 29.53
CA ALA A 191 -25.12 30.18 30.27
C ALA A 191 -26.21 29.15 29.86
N TYR A 192 -26.07 28.56 28.68
CA TYR A 192 -26.98 27.55 28.13
C TYR A 192 -26.43 26.12 28.25
N ARG A 193 -25.36 25.94 29.01
CA ARG A 193 -24.71 24.64 29.21
C ARG A 193 -25.61 23.69 29.98
N ASP A 194 -25.78 22.49 29.44
CA ASP A 194 -26.34 21.37 30.18
C ASP A 194 -25.22 20.63 30.92
N THR A 195 -25.45 20.30 32.19
CA THR A 195 -24.52 19.55 33.03
C THR A 195 -24.85 18.07 33.09
N ASN A 196 -26.02 17.66 32.60
CA ASN A 196 -26.43 16.25 32.55
C ASN A 196 -26.00 15.64 31.21
N PRO A 197 -25.07 14.67 31.21
CA PRO A 197 -24.61 14.06 29.97
C PRO A 197 -25.74 13.19 29.36
N PRO A 198 -26.10 13.38 28.08
CA PRO A 198 -26.96 12.44 27.38
C PRO A 198 -26.23 11.11 27.19
N ILE A 199 -26.66 10.08 27.93
CA ILE A 199 -26.09 8.73 27.84
C ILE A 199 -26.91 7.92 26.85
N LEU A 200 -26.29 7.49 25.76
CA LEU A 200 -26.84 6.48 24.85
C LEU A 200 -26.61 5.11 25.47
N ASP A 201 -27.68 4.44 25.88
CA ASP A 201 -27.54 3.07 26.37
C ASP A 201 -27.37 2.07 25.22
N HIS A 202 -26.93 0.87 25.60
CA HIS A 202 -26.58 -0.19 24.67
C HIS A 202 -27.80 -0.71 23.88
N THR A 203 -28.98 -0.77 24.48
CA THR A 203 -30.20 -1.23 23.81
C THR A 203 -30.70 -0.19 22.81
N GLU A 204 -30.72 1.08 23.21
CA GLU A 204 -31.06 2.21 22.36
C GLU A 204 -30.14 2.31 21.13
N SER A 205 -28.83 2.17 21.35
CA SER A 205 -27.84 2.13 20.27
C SER A 205 -28.17 1.02 19.26
N LYS A 206 -28.39 -0.21 19.76
CA LYS A 206 -28.69 -1.37 18.92
C LYS A 206 -29.92 -1.16 18.05
N GLU A 207 -31.02 -0.73 18.65
CA GLU A 207 -32.29 -0.50 17.95
C GLU A 207 -32.16 0.60 16.90
N PHE A 208 -31.44 1.68 17.23
CA PHE A 208 -31.17 2.78 16.32
C PHE A 208 -30.40 2.32 15.08
N TYR A 209 -29.24 1.68 15.27
CA TYR A 209 -28.38 1.28 14.15
C TYR A 209 -28.99 0.17 13.30
N ALA A 210 -29.74 -0.77 13.91
CA ALA A 210 -30.50 -1.79 13.17
C ALA A 210 -31.62 -1.20 12.30
N LYS A 211 -32.13 -0.01 12.65
CA LYS A 211 -33.11 0.73 11.85
C LYS A 211 -32.47 1.49 10.69
N VAL A 212 -31.28 2.05 10.89
CA VAL A 212 -30.62 2.91 9.88
C VAL A 212 -29.71 2.15 8.91
N LEU A 213 -29.25 0.95 9.26
CA LEU A 213 -28.32 0.12 8.47
C LEU A 213 -28.88 -1.29 8.23
N CYS A 214 -28.58 -1.87 7.07
CA CYS A 214 -28.87 -3.28 6.77
C CYS A 214 -27.68 -4.15 7.19
N THR A 215 -27.93 -5.14 8.03
CA THR A 215 -26.91 -6.07 8.55
C THR A 215 -26.92 -7.44 7.89
N ASN A 216 -27.97 -7.76 7.14
CA ASN A 216 -28.15 -9.05 6.49
C ASN A 216 -27.75 -8.97 5.01
N PHE A 217 -26.70 -9.72 4.65
CA PHE A 217 -26.17 -9.73 3.28
C PHE A 217 -27.15 -10.33 2.28
N ASP A 218 -27.92 -11.35 2.65
CA ASP A 218 -28.90 -11.99 1.76
C ASP A 218 -30.10 -11.08 1.49
N ALA A 219 -30.54 -10.32 2.50
CA ALA A 219 -31.58 -9.30 2.33
C ALA A 219 -31.12 -8.22 1.35
N PHE A 220 -29.85 -7.79 1.44
CA PHE A 220 -29.25 -6.86 0.48
C PHE A 220 -29.13 -7.45 -0.93
N HIS A 221 -28.61 -8.69 -1.04
CA HIS A 221 -28.47 -9.39 -2.32
C HIS A 221 -29.82 -9.55 -3.04
N GLN A 222 -30.88 -9.84 -2.29
CA GLN A 222 -32.25 -9.97 -2.80
C GLN A 222 -33.00 -8.63 -2.96
N LYS A 223 -32.35 -7.49 -2.69
CA LYS A 223 -32.95 -6.14 -2.71
C LYS A 223 -34.20 -6.01 -1.82
N LYS A 224 -34.26 -6.74 -0.70
CA LYS A 224 -35.36 -6.72 0.28
C LYS A 224 -35.12 -5.77 1.45
N ASN A 225 -34.01 -5.05 1.42
CA ASN A 225 -33.57 -4.13 2.47
C ASN A 225 -34.08 -2.70 2.23
N ASP A 226 -34.27 -1.96 3.33
CA ASP A 226 -34.69 -0.56 3.33
C ASP A 226 -33.55 0.42 3.65
N ALA A 227 -32.37 -0.10 3.97
CA ALA A 227 -31.21 0.64 4.43
C ALA A 227 -29.95 0.14 3.72
N PRO A 228 -28.91 0.97 3.54
CA PRO A 228 -27.66 0.53 2.93
C PRO A 228 -27.03 -0.60 3.75
N PHE A 229 -26.40 -1.56 3.06
CA PHE A 229 -25.69 -2.65 3.72
C PHE A 229 -24.33 -2.18 4.22
N VAL A 230 -23.93 -2.58 5.43
CA VAL A 230 -22.60 -2.26 5.96
C VAL A 230 -22.00 -3.51 6.58
N MET A 231 -20.71 -3.72 6.34
CA MET A 231 -19.94 -4.78 6.98
C MET A 231 -18.52 -4.33 7.23
N VAL A 232 -18.00 -4.62 8.42
CA VAL A 232 -16.65 -4.24 8.84
C VAL A 232 -15.75 -5.47 8.85
N TYR A 233 -14.56 -5.33 8.26
CA TYR A 233 -13.55 -6.37 8.18
C TYR A 233 -12.34 -5.96 9.00
N TYR A 234 -11.91 -6.84 9.89
CA TYR A 234 -10.72 -6.66 10.72
C TYR A 234 -9.91 -7.94 10.77
N SER A 235 -8.71 -7.88 11.32
CA SER A 235 -7.88 -9.06 11.54
C SER A 235 -6.93 -8.87 12.69
N GLN A 236 -6.72 -9.91 13.49
CA GLN A 236 -5.74 -9.91 14.59
C GLN A 236 -4.30 -9.83 14.08
N ASN A 237 -4.07 -10.42 12.90
CA ASN A 237 -2.77 -10.44 12.26
C ASN A 237 -2.79 -9.58 10.98
N PRO A 238 -1.68 -8.90 10.65
CA PRO A 238 -1.52 -8.16 9.40
C PRO A 238 -1.37 -9.14 8.21
N CYS A 239 -1.52 -8.62 7.00
CA CYS A 239 -1.24 -9.37 5.75
C CYS A 239 -2.06 -10.68 5.56
N VAL A 240 -3.25 -10.78 6.16
CA VAL A 240 -4.16 -11.95 6.02
C VAL A 240 -5.06 -11.90 4.78
N GLY A 241 -4.97 -10.86 3.96
CA GLY A 241 -5.75 -10.72 2.72
C GLY A 241 -7.18 -10.22 2.89
N LYS A 242 -7.42 -9.25 3.78
CA LYS A 242 -8.74 -8.61 3.97
C LYS A 242 -9.33 -8.06 2.67
N SER A 243 -8.59 -7.23 1.95
CA SER A 243 -9.01 -6.67 0.67
C SER A 243 -9.35 -7.74 -0.37
N TYR A 244 -8.63 -8.88 -0.35
CA TYR A 244 -8.94 -10.02 -1.21
C TYR A 244 -10.29 -10.65 -0.86
N VAL A 245 -10.56 -10.90 0.42
CA VAL A 245 -11.85 -11.44 0.89
C VAL A 245 -13.01 -10.51 0.53
N ILE A 246 -12.83 -9.20 0.70
CA ILE A 246 -13.81 -8.18 0.30
C ILE A 246 -14.08 -8.24 -1.20
N ALA A 247 -13.03 -8.30 -2.02
CA ALA A 247 -13.17 -8.42 -3.47
C ALA A 247 -13.89 -9.72 -3.90
N GLN A 248 -13.67 -10.85 -3.21
CA GLN A 248 -14.40 -12.10 -3.48
C GLN A 248 -15.89 -11.99 -3.10
N ARG A 249 -16.22 -11.35 -1.98
CA ARG A 249 -17.63 -11.09 -1.64
C ARG A 249 -18.29 -10.12 -2.62
N ALA A 250 -17.58 -9.10 -3.11
CA ALA A 250 -18.12 -8.24 -4.15
C ALA A 250 -18.37 -9.01 -5.46
N LYS A 251 -17.49 -9.95 -5.82
CA LYS A 251 -17.67 -10.82 -7.01
C LYS A 251 -18.91 -11.72 -6.92
N SER A 252 -19.29 -12.20 -5.74
CA SER A 252 -20.49 -13.04 -5.58
C SER A 252 -21.81 -12.28 -5.83
N LEU A 253 -21.77 -10.95 -5.88
CA LEU A 253 -22.92 -10.11 -6.26
C LEU A 253 -23.07 -9.94 -7.78
N HIS A 254 -22.13 -10.49 -8.58
CA HIS A 254 -22.15 -10.39 -10.05
C HIS A 254 -22.34 -8.94 -10.57
N LEU A 255 -21.66 -8.00 -9.92
CA LEU A 255 -21.75 -6.57 -10.21
C LEU A 255 -21.27 -6.26 -11.63
N LYS A 256 -21.90 -5.25 -12.25
CA LYS A 256 -21.44 -4.68 -13.52
C LYS A 256 -20.12 -3.93 -13.33
N ASN A 257 -19.34 -3.76 -14.40
CA ASN A 257 -18.11 -2.97 -14.37
C ASN A 257 -18.37 -1.54 -13.88
N GLY A 258 -17.55 -1.06 -12.94
CA GLY A 258 -17.69 0.27 -12.33
C GLY A 258 -18.64 0.34 -11.11
N TYR A 259 -19.27 -0.77 -10.72
CA TYR A 259 -20.17 -0.82 -9.56
C TYR A 259 -19.48 -1.31 -8.28
N PHE A 260 -18.23 -1.76 -8.38
CA PHE A 260 -17.35 -1.98 -7.25
C PHE A 260 -16.30 -0.86 -7.23
N VAL A 261 -16.39 0.03 -6.25
CA VAL A 261 -15.53 1.22 -6.14
C VAL A 261 -14.67 1.12 -4.89
N HIS A 262 -13.36 1.06 -5.10
CA HIS A 262 -12.37 1.14 -4.03
C HIS A 262 -12.17 2.60 -3.59
N VAL A 263 -12.30 2.88 -2.29
CA VAL A 263 -12.19 4.21 -1.66
C VAL A 263 -11.13 4.14 -0.54
N PRO A 264 -9.85 4.44 -0.85
CA PRO A 264 -8.78 4.47 0.15
C PRO A 264 -8.84 5.74 1.00
N ILE A 265 -8.70 5.61 2.31
CA ILE A 265 -8.58 6.72 3.26
C ILE A 265 -7.20 6.59 3.90
N ASN A 266 -6.24 7.35 3.35
CA ASN A 266 -4.82 7.17 3.63
C ASN A 266 -4.21 8.26 4.50
N THR A 267 -4.89 9.39 4.66
CA THR A 267 -4.37 10.63 5.23
C THR A 267 -4.82 10.83 6.67
N SER A 268 -4.01 11.56 7.45
CA SER A 268 -4.32 11.91 8.85
C SER A 268 -5.50 12.89 8.99
N VAL A 269 -5.86 13.57 7.90
CA VAL A 269 -7.06 14.40 7.77
C VAL A 269 -7.81 13.92 6.53
N VAL A 270 -9.09 13.61 6.67
CA VAL A 270 -9.94 13.10 5.60
C VAL A 270 -10.14 14.16 4.52
N ASP A 271 -9.75 13.82 3.29
CA ASP A 271 -10.08 14.61 2.10
C ASP A 271 -11.53 14.30 1.66
N THR A 272 -12.48 15.05 2.22
CA THR A 272 -13.91 14.92 1.92
C THR A 272 -14.22 15.10 0.42
N ASP A 273 -13.50 16.01 -0.25
CA ASP A 273 -13.70 16.30 -1.66
C ASP A 273 -13.34 15.09 -2.52
N PHE A 274 -12.19 14.46 -2.25
CA PHE A 274 -11.80 13.20 -2.85
C PHE A 274 -12.82 12.08 -2.58
N ILE A 275 -13.29 11.93 -1.33
CA ILE A 275 -14.26 10.88 -0.99
C ILE A 275 -15.55 11.06 -1.79
N VAL A 276 -16.09 12.29 -1.87
CA VAL A 276 -17.27 12.58 -2.68
C VAL A 276 -17.02 12.29 -4.16
N ASP A 277 -15.88 12.72 -4.71
CA ASP A 277 -15.52 12.45 -6.11
C ASP A 277 -15.42 10.96 -6.40
N ARG A 278 -14.82 10.21 -5.47
CA ARG A 278 -14.61 8.78 -5.65
C ARG A 278 -15.91 8.01 -5.54
N LEU A 279 -16.75 8.31 -4.55
CA LEU A 279 -18.09 7.71 -4.43
C LEU A 279 -18.97 8.04 -5.64
N SER A 280 -18.89 9.28 -6.14
CA SER A 280 -19.65 9.75 -7.31
C SER A 280 -19.13 9.20 -8.64
N SER A 281 -17.99 8.49 -8.66
CA SER A 281 -17.52 7.76 -9.85
C SER A 281 -18.38 6.51 -10.15
N ALA A 282 -19.16 6.05 -9.18
CA ALA A 282 -20.14 4.98 -9.40
C ALA A 282 -21.35 5.50 -10.20
N PRO A 283 -21.97 4.67 -11.06
CA PRO A 283 -23.18 5.04 -11.79
C PRO A 283 -24.36 5.38 -10.87
N VAL A 284 -25.16 6.39 -11.26
CA VAL A 284 -26.39 6.77 -10.55
C VAL A 284 -27.53 5.85 -11.01
N THR A 285 -27.77 4.79 -10.24
CA THR A 285 -28.71 3.70 -10.60
C THR A 285 -29.25 2.99 -9.35
N ASP A 286 -30.37 2.27 -9.47
CA ASP A 286 -30.96 1.42 -8.42
C ASP A 286 -30.43 -0.03 -8.43
N ASP A 287 -29.44 -0.32 -9.28
CA ASP A 287 -28.65 -1.56 -9.26
C ASP A 287 -27.71 -1.61 -8.05
N LEU A 288 -27.32 -2.82 -7.60
CA LEU A 288 -26.43 -2.96 -6.45
C LEU A 288 -25.08 -2.32 -6.72
N THR A 289 -24.62 -1.46 -5.82
CA THR A 289 -23.30 -0.81 -5.89
C THR A 289 -22.56 -1.06 -4.59
N VAL A 290 -21.30 -1.44 -4.69
CA VAL A 290 -20.45 -1.77 -3.54
C VAL A 290 -19.28 -0.80 -3.47
N PHE A 291 -19.13 -0.16 -2.31
CA PHE A 291 -18.01 0.67 -1.96
C PHE A 291 -17.12 -0.07 -0.97
N HIS A 292 -15.87 -0.32 -1.35
CA HIS A 292 -14.85 -0.81 -0.43
C HIS A 292 -14.15 0.38 0.19
N ILE A 293 -14.47 0.66 1.45
CA ILE A 293 -13.86 1.75 2.22
C ILE A 293 -12.63 1.18 2.91
N ASN A 294 -11.44 1.55 2.46
CA ASN A 294 -10.18 1.03 2.99
C ASN A 294 -9.53 2.06 3.91
N ILE A 295 -9.64 1.86 5.22
CA ILE A 295 -9.09 2.78 6.23
C ILE A 295 -7.66 2.37 6.53
N SER A 296 -6.71 3.26 6.25
CA SER A 296 -5.28 3.00 6.51
C SER A 296 -4.96 3.09 8.01
N SER A 297 -3.79 2.57 8.40
CA SER A 297 -3.29 2.71 9.78
C SER A 297 -2.92 4.15 10.17
N GLN A 298 -2.93 5.09 9.22
CA GLN A 298 -2.60 6.51 9.43
C GLN A 298 -3.82 7.41 9.40
N ALA A 299 -4.99 6.86 9.11
CA ALA A 299 -6.21 7.64 9.01
C ALA A 299 -6.56 8.34 10.33
N GLY A 300 -6.96 9.60 10.23
CA GLY A 300 -7.33 10.45 11.37
C GLY A 300 -8.58 10.01 12.12
N LYS A 301 -8.82 10.62 13.28
CA LYS A 301 -10.06 10.41 14.06
C LYS A 301 -11.30 11.03 13.40
N ASP A 302 -11.11 11.99 12.50
CA ASP A 302 -12.16 12.62 11.70
C ASP A 302 -12.89 11.63 10.76
N VAL A 303 -12.30 10.46 10.49
CA VAL A 303 -12.99 9.31 9.89
C VAL A 303 -14.27 8.95 10.63
N ASN A 304 -14.32 9.07 11.96
CA ASN A 304 -15.54 8.77 12.73
C ASN A 304 -16.70 9.67 12.35
N THR A 305 -16.44 10.98 12.25
CA THR A 305 -17.42 11.97 11.81
C THR A 305 -17.83 11.74 10.37
N MET A 306 -16.86 11.45 9.48
CA MET A 306 -17.14 11.14 8.08
C MET A 306 -18.02 9.90 7.93
N MET A 307 -17.73 8.81 8.65
CA MET A 307 -18.53 7.59 8.61
C MET A 307 -19.92 7.79 9.18
N PHE A 308 -20.08 8.64 10.20
CA PHE A 308 -21.40 9.02 10.71
C PHE A 308 -22.20 9.81 9.66
N GLN A 309 -21.59 10.81 9.01
CA GLN A 309 -22.23 11.55 7.92
C GLN A 309 -22.63 10.62 6.77
N LEU A 310 -21.71 9.74 6.34
CA LEU A 310 -21.91 8.84 5.22
C LEU A 310 -22.97 7.77 5.51
N LEU A 311 -22.91 7.09 6.66
CA LEU A 311 -23.75 5.92 6.93
C LEU A 311 -25.03 6.26 7.69
N VAL A 312 -24.98 7.21 8.62
CA VAL A 312 -26.13 7.59 9.46
C VAL A 312 -26.91 8.73 8.82
N LEU A 313 -26.24 9.85 8.50
CA LEU A 313 -26.90 10.98 7.83
C LEU A 313 -27.17 10.72 6.34
N ARG A 314 -26.55 9.67 5.78
CA ARG A 314 -26.64 9.24 4.38
C ARG A 314 -26.23 10.32 3.38
N TYR A 315 -25.34 11.22 3.79
CA TYR A 315 -25.01 12.39 2.98
C TYR A 315 -23.65 12.97 3.36
N ILE A 316 -22.84 13.28 2.36
CA ILE A 316 -21.53 13.92 2.50
C ILE A 316 -21.37 14.99 1.42
N THR A 317 -20.74 16.11 1.74
CA THR A 317 -20.68 17.30 0.87
C THR A 317 -19.28 17.89 0.83
N LYS A 318 -18.85 18.25 -0.38
CA LYS A 318 -17.62 18.98 -0.66
C LYS A 318 -17.69 20.42 -0.18
N ALA A 319 -16.54 21.07 -0.06
CA ALA A 319 -16.46 22.51 0.20
C ALA A 319 -17.24 23.35 -0.84
N ASN A 320 -17.23 22.95 -2.11
CA ASN A 320 -17.95 23.63 -3.19
C ASN A 320 -19.46 23.32 -3.26
N GLY A 321 -19.98 22.50 -2.34
CA GLY A 321 -21.39 22.12 -2.26
C GLY A 321 -21.78 20.91 -3.12
N GLU A 322 -20.91 20.33 -3.95
CA GLU A 322 -21.17 19.02 -4.55
C GLU A 322 -21.30 17.95 -3.46
N SER A 323 -22.11 16.92 -3.70
CA SER A 323 -22.49 16.00 -2.64
C SER A 323 -22.77 14.61 -3.14
N PHE A 324 -22.61 13.64 -2.25
CA PHE A 324 -22.98 12.26 -2.46
C PHE A 324 -24.02 11.83 -1.43
N SER A 325 -25.04 11.10 -1.89
CA SER A 325 -26.10 10.56 -1.03
C SER A 325 -26.09 9.04 -1.06
N VAL A 326 -26.23 8.46 0.12
CA VAL A 326 -26.25 7.00 0.31
C VAL A 326 -27.67 6.46 0.17
N ARG A 327 -27.80 5.40 -0.61
CA ARG A 327 -29.08 4.78 -0.96
C ARG A 327 -29.13 3.32 -0.53
N LYS A 328 -30.31 2.74 -0.42
CA LYS A 328 -30.51 1.35 0.03
C LYS A 328 -29.83 0.29 -0.84
N ASN A 329 -29.60 0.57 -2.12
CA ASN A 329 -28.87 -0.32 -3.04
C ASN A 329 -27.34 -0.25 -2.89
N HIS A 330 -26.83 0.60 -1.99
CA HIS A 330 -25.41 0.71 -1.70
C HIS A 330 -25.00 -0.25 -0.58
N ALA A 331 -23.82 -0.84 -0.74
CA ALA A 331 -23.13 -1.59 0.29
C ALA A 331 -21.78 -0.94 0.60
N PHE A 332 -21.43 -0.83 1.88
CA PHE A 332 -20.14 -0.35 2.37
C PHE A 332 -19.41 -1.50 3.05
N LEU A 333 -18.36 -2.00 2.40
CA LEU A 333 -17.46 -3.01 2.94
C LEU A 333 -16.24 -2.27 3.50
N VAL A 334 -16.21 -2.08 4.81
CA VAL A 334 -15.20 -1.27 5.50
C VAL A 334 -14.05 -2.18 5.92
N GLU A 335 -12.83 -1.85 5.51
CA GLU A 335 -11.61 -2.52 5.94
C GLU A 335 -10.90 -1.68 7.00
N LEU A 336 -10.73 -2.24 8.20
CA LEU A 336 -9.96 -1.61 9.29
C LEU A 336 -8.52 -2.12 9.32
N PRO A 337 -7.56 -1.27 9.73
CA PRO A 337 -6.18 -1.70 9.90
C PRO A 337 -6.05 -2.62 11.12
N THR A 338 -4.98 -3.40 11.19
CA THR A 338 -4.69 -4.27 12.35
C THR A 338 -4.02 -3.51 13.50
N GLN A 339 -3.33 -2.43 13.18
CA GLN A 339 -2.59 -1.56 14.10
C GLN A 339 -2.61 -0.13 13.54
N LEU A 340 -2.42 0.86 14.39
CA LEU A 340 -2.21 2.25 14.00
C LEU A 340 -0.73 2.51 13.69
N SER A 341 -0.48 3.51 12.85
CA SER A 341 0.86 3.98 12.46
C SER A 341 0.94 5.50 12.67
N ASN A 342 0.42 5.96 13.81
CA ASN A 342 0.50 7.34 14.30
C ASN A 342 1.54 7.48 15.43
N THR A 343 2.26 6.40 15.76
CA THR A 343 3.37 6.33 16.72
C THR A 343 4.33 5.22 16.27
N HIS A 344 5.60 5.31 16.65
CA HIS A 344 6.58 4.23 16.50
C HIS A 344 6.40 3.13 17.56
N VAL A 345 5.61 3.39 18.60
CA VAL A 345 5.22 2.39 19.60
C VAL A 345 4.24 1.40 18.96
N LYS A 346 4.42 0.11 19.27
CA LYS A 346 3.53 -0.93 18.79
C LYS A 346 2.13 -0.74 19.37
N THR A 347 1.16 -0.53 18.49
CA THR A 347 -0.27 -0.47 18.84
C THR A 347 -0.95 -1.82 18.59
N HIS A 348 -2.09 -2.01 19.25
CA HIS A 348 -2.91 -3.20 19.19
C HIS A 348 -4.27 -2.93 18.54
N LEU A 349 -4.99 -4.00 18.19
CA LEU A 349 -6.32 -3.89 17.60
C LEU A 349 -7.32 -3.17 18.52
N SER A 350 -7.16 -3.25 19.84
CA SER A 350 -7.96 -2.46 20.80
C SER A 350 -7.79 -0.96 20.59
N ASP A 351 -6.57 -0.51 20.29
CA ASP A 351 -6.28 0.91 20.04
C ASP A 351 -6.93 1.36 18.74
N VAL A 352 -6.99 0.48 17.73
CA VAL A 352 -7.71 0.72 16.46
C VAL A 352 -9.20 0.93 16.72
N PHE A 353 -9.85 0.07 17.51
CA PHE A 353 -11.28 0.22 17.83
C PHE A 353 -11.56 1.46 18.69
N ASN A 354 -10.65 1.82 19.60
CA ASN A 354 -10.75 3.06 20.38
C ASN A 354 -10.56 4.31 19.51
N TRP A 355 -9.67 4.24 18.52
CA TRP A 355 -9.38 5.34 17.61
C TRP A 355 -10.52 5.57 16.60
N PHE A 356 -11.01 4.49 15.99
CA PHE A 356 -12.18 4.47 15.12
C PHE A 356 -13.44 4.10 15.89
N TYR A 357 -13.75 4.89 16.93
CA TYR A 357 -14.84 4.65 17.88
C TYR A 357 -16.24 4.59 17.26
N PHE A 358 -16.47 5.10 16.03
CA PHE A 358 -17.70 4.83 15.28
C PHE A 358 -17.88 3.33 15.00
N PHE A 359 -16.81 2.55 14.95
CA PHE A 359 -16.83 1.09 14.86
C PHE A 359 -16.50 0.42 16.20
N GLY A 360 -16.59 1.17 17.31
CA GLY A 360 -16.35 0.66 18.66
C GLY A 360 -17.51 -0.19 19.20
N ASP A 361 -17.39 -0.60 20.46
CA ASP A 361 -18.25 -1.63 21.11
C ASP A 361 -19.76 -1.38 20.95
N GLN A 362 -20.22 -0.12 21.03
CA GLN A 362 -21.65 0.24 20.92
C GLN A 362 -22.29 -0.13 19.57
N ILE A 363 -21.50 -0.16 18.50
CA ILE A 363 -21.95 -0.47 17.13
C ILE A 363 -21.52 -1.88 16.75
N LYS A 364 -20.31 -2.27 17.16
CA LYS A 364 -19.67 -3.55 16.87
C LYS A 364 -20.42 -4.76 17.41
N ASP A 365 -20.84 -4.71 18.67
CA ASP A 365 -21.41 -5.89 19.32
C ASP A 365 -22.91 -6.07 19.04
N LEU A 366 -23.53 -5.16 18.27
CA LEU A 366 -24.98 -4.99 18.31
C LEU A 366 -25.70 -4.79 16.99
N ALA A 367 -25.12 -4.06 16.04
CA ALA A 367 -25.89 -3.58 14.90
C ALA A 367 -25.13 -3.47 13.58
N ILE A 368 -23.82 -3.70 13.54
CA ILE A 368 -23.09 -3.86 12.27
C ILE A 368 -22.40 -5.23 12.31
N PRO A 369 -22.47 -6.04 11.25
CA PRO A 369 -21.73 -7.29 11.19
C PRO A 369 -20.22 -7.00 11.07
N PHE A 370 -19.46 -7.58 12.00
CA PHE A 370 -18.00 -7.59 11.95
C PHE A 370 -17.54 -8.94 11.43
N SER A 371 -16.48 -8.93 10.62
CA SER A 371 -15.89 -10.13 10.07
C SER A 371 -14.40 -10.16 10.34
N GLU A 372 -14.00 -11.15 11.13
CA GLU A 372 -12.59 -11.40 11.34
C GLU A 372 -12.04 -12.20 10.17
N VAL A 373 -11.07 -11.63 9.45
CA VAL A 373 -10.35 -12.35 8.43
C VAL A 373 -9.19 -13.08 9.08
N ILE A 374 -9.22 -14.40 8.98
CA ILE A 374 -8.22 -15.30 9.55
C ILE A 374 -7.44 -15.94 8.41
N ASP A 375 -6.14 -16.10 8.62
CA ASP A 375 -5.31 -16.90 7.73
C ASP A 375 -5.69 -18.40 7.85
N GLY A 376 -6.42 -18.92 6.87
CA GLY A 376 -6.86 -20.30 6.84
C GLY A 376 -5.78 -21.32 6.51
N LEU A 377 -4.62 -20.89 5.98
CA LEU A 377 -3.50 -21.79 5.75
C LEU A 377 -2.81 -22.15 7.08
N ARG A 378 -2.70 -21.18 8.00
CA ARG A 378 -1.97 -21.34 9.27
C ARG A 378 -2.86 -21.58 10.48
N ALA A 379 -4.12 -21.18 10.43
CA ALA A 379 -5.04 -21.45 11.53
C ALA A 379 -5.26 -22.96 11.71
N THR A 380 -5.30 -23.39 12.98
CA THR A 380 -5.80 -24.71 13.33
C THR A 380 -7.28 -24.79 12.96
N PRO A 381 -7.75 -25.89 12.33
CA PRO A 381 -9.17 -26.05 12.04
C PRO A 381 -9.94 -26.05 13.36
N ASN A 382 -10.76 -25.03 13.58
CA ASN A 382 -11.72 -25.05 14.68
C ASN A 382 -12.89 -25.93 14.24
N ILE A 383 -13.31 -26.89 15.09
CA ILE A 383 -14.39 -27.84 14.76
C ILE A 383 -15.71 -27.08 14.52
N ASN A 384 -15.89 -25.92 15.18
CA ASN A 384 -16.95 -24.95 14.93
C ASN A 384 -16.34 -23.55 14.82
N PRO A 385 -16.00 -23.07 13.61
CA PRO A 385 -15.55 -21.69 13.45
C PRO A 385 -16.67 -20.72 13.85
N PRO A 386 -16.34 -19.58 14.47
CA PRO A 386 -17.34 -18.55 14.76
C PRO A 386 -18.00 -18.06 13.46
N GLU A 387 -19.31 -17.79 13.47
CA GLU A 387 -20.04 -17.32 12.28
C GLU A 387 -19.47 -16.01 11.68
N TYR A 388 -18.82 -15.19 12.52
CA TYR A 388 -18.19 -13.94 12.10
C TYR A 388 -16.81 -14.13 11.42
N ALA A 389 -16.17 -15.29 11.58
CA ALA A 389 -14.82 -15.53 11.10
C ALA A 389 -14.80 -16.02 9.64
N VAL A 390 -14.00 -15.37 8.80
CA VAL A 390 -13.76 -15.78 7.41
C VAL A 390 -12.32 -16.25 7.27
N TYR A 391 -12.17 -17.54 6.98
CA TYR A 391 -10.86 -18.16 6.76
C TYR A 391 -10.42 -17.95 5.31
N ASN A 392 -9.44 -17.09 5.11
CA ASN A 392 -8.79 -16.93 3.82
C ASN A 392 -7.84 -18.12 3.58
N GLN A 393 -8.28 -19.07 2.76
CA GLN A 393 -7.47 -20.23 2.36
C GLN A 393 -6.50 -19.92 1.20
N LEU A 394 -6.37 -18.63 0.81
CA LEU A 394 -5.57 -18.16 -0.33
C LEU A 394 -6.04 -18.84 -1.63
N ALA A 395 -7.11 -18.35 -2.27
CA ALA A 395 -7.57 -19.00 -3.49
C ALA A 395 -6.52 -18.87 -4.61
N LEU A 396 -6.12 -20.02 -5.14
CA LEU A 396 -5.04 -20.18 -6.10
C LEU A 396 -5.63 -20.25 -7.52
N SER A 397 -5.06 -19.49 -8.44
CA SER A 397 -5.39 -19.61 -9.86
C SER A 397 -4.66 -20.80 -10.49
N GLU A 398 -4.88 -21.04 -11.79
CA GLU A 398 -4.10 -22.02 -12.53
C GLU A 398 -2.59 -21.76 -12.51
N LYS A 399 -2.17 -20.49 -12.39
CA LYS A 399 -0.76 -20.08 -12.39
C LYS A 399 -0.05 -20.50 -11.09
N GLU A 400 -0.67 -20.33 -9.93
CA GLU A 400 -0.12 -20.84 -8.66
C GLU A 400 -0.22 -22.36 -8.57
N ASN A 401 -1.30 -22.95 -9.10
CA ASN A 401 -1.43 -24.41 -9.15
C ASN A 401 -0.33 -25.05 -10.00
N PHE A 402 0.11 -24.41 -11.09
CA PHE A 402 1.27 -24.85 -11.87
C PHE A 402 2.56 -24.93 -11.03
N VAL A 403 2.79 -23.93 -10.18
CA VAL A 403 3.92 -23.95 -9.24
C VAL A 403 3.79 -25.10 -8.24
N LEU A 404 2.60 -25.30 -7.66
CA LEU A 404 2.37 -26.39 -6.70
C LEU A 404 2.56 -27.77 -7.34
N LYS A 405 2.14 -27.96 -8.59
CA LYS A 405 2.38 -29.20 -9.34
C LYS A 405 3.87 -29.47 -9.52
N TYR A 406 4.66 -28.43 -9.79
CA TYR A 406 6.11 -28.52 -9.86
C TYR A 406 6.73 -28.92 -8.52
N LEU A 407 6.31 -28.31 -7.41
CA LEU A 407 6.78 -28.65 -6.07
C LEU A 407 6.41 -30.08 -5.68
N ASP A 408 5.19 -30.52 -6.01
CA ASP A 408 4.74 -31.90 -5.77
C ASP A 408 5.48 -32.91 -6.63
N ALA A 409 5.76 -32.58 -7.89
CA ALA A 409 6.56 -33.40 -8.79
C ALA A 409 8.01 -33.54 -8.30
N LEU A 410 8.60 -32.46 -7.79
CA LEU A 410 9.90 -32.48 -7.12
C LEU A 410 9.86 -33.39 -5.88
N ASP A 411 8.86 -33.23 -5.01
CA ASP A 411 8.73 -34.02 -3.77
C ASP A 411 8.58 -35.52 -4.04
N LYS A 412 7.93 -35.87 -5.15
CA LYS A 412 7.73 -37.26 -5.61
C LYS A 412 8.88 -37.80 -6.47
N GLY A 413 9.94 -37.02 -6.71
CA GLY A 413 11.08 -37.42 -7.55
C GLY A 413 10.73 -37.60 -9.04
N LEU A 414 9.66 -36.94 -9.52
CA LEU A 414 9.21 -37.04 -10.91
C LEU A 414 10.02 -36.15 -11.87
N LEU A 415 10.80 -35.20 -11.33
CA LEU A 415 11.67 -34.32 -12.11
C LEU A 415 13.05 -34.94 -12.39
N SER A 416 13.33 -36.16 -11.92
CA SER A 416 14.60 -36.83 -12.19
C SER A 416 14.74 -37.15 -13.68
N ASN A 417 15.81 -36.69 -14.33
CA ASN A 417 16.06 -37.00 -15.73
C ASN A 417 16.42 -38.48 -15.94
N SER A 418 15.89 -39.08 -17.01
CA SER A 418 16.10 -40.49 -17.34
C SER A 418 15.89 -40.76 -18.82
N GLN A 419 16.73 -41.61 -19.42
CA GLN A 419 16.58 -42.03 -20.82
C GLN A 419 15.39 -42.98 -21.06
N ILE A 420 14.79 -43.53 -19.99
CA ILE A 420 13.72 -44.55 -20.09
C ILE A 420 12.34 -43.93 -19.83
N LYS A 421 12.27 -42.93 -18.94
CA LYS A 421 11.01 -42.29 -18.56
C LYS A 421 10.69 -41.15 -19.53
N LYS A 422 9.40 -40.91 -19.77
CA LYS A 422 8.95 -39.69 -20.47
C LYS A 422 9.22 -38.46 -19.60
N ASP A 423 9.39 -37.31 -20.25
CA ASP A 423 9.46 -36.03 -19.56
C ASP A 423 8.16 -35.77 -18.77
N TRP A 424 8.30 -35.10 -17.62
CA TRP A 424 7.15 -34.71 -16.81
C TRP A 424 6.31 -33.63 -17.52
N ASP A 425 4.99 -33.81 -17.48
CA ASP A 425 3.99 -32.94 -18.08
C ASP A 425 2.99 -32.47 -17.02
N TYR A 426 2.92 -31.15 -16.82
CA TYR A 426 2.06 -30.54 -15.80
C TYR A 426 0.57 -30.76 -16.06
N THR A 427 0.16 -31.00 -17.31
CA THR A 427 -1.25 -31.21 -17.68
C THR A 427 -1.77 -32.55 -17.17
N GLN A 428 -0.88 -33.55 -17.07
CA GLN A 428 -1.18 -34.89 -16.57
C GLN A 428 -1.03 -34.99 -15.04
N HIS A 429 -0.39 -34.01 -14.41
CA HIS A 429 -0.22 -33.99 -12.96
C HIS A 429 -1.56 -33.75 -12.23
N PRO A 430 -1.90 -34.53 -11.20
CA PRO A 430 -3.13 -34.35 -10.44
C PRO A 430 -3.29 -32.94 -9.85
N LEU A 431 -4.54 -32.55 -9.59
CA LEU A 431 -4.80 -31.35 -8.80
C LEU A 431 -4.30 -31.53 -7.37
N ILE A 432 -3.75 -30.47 -6.80
CA ILE A 432 -3.21 -30.45 -5.45
C ILE A 432 -4.31 -29.96 -4.51
N ASP A 433 -4.72 -30.78 -3.56
CA ASP A 433 -5.69 -30.39 -2.54
C ASP A 433 -5.08 -29.44 -1.50
N ILE A 434 -5.92 -28.83 -0.68
CA ILE A 434 -5.49 -27.82 0.31
C ILE A 434 -4.52 -28.39 1.37
N GLN A 435 -4.66 -29.67 1.75
CA GLN A 435 -3.79 -30.29 2.75
C GLN A 435 -2.39 -30.50 2.17
N ARG A 436 -2.32 -31.00 0.94
CA ARG A 436 -1.07 -31.15 0.22
C ARG A 436 -0.43 -29.80 -0.09
N THR A 437 -1.21 -28.79 -0.44
CA THR A 437 -0.72 -27.41 -0.60
C THR A 437 -0.03 -26.92 0.66
N LYS A 438 -0.64 -27.09 1.84
CA LYS A 438 -0.02 -26.70 3.11
C LYS A 438 1.31 -27.42 3.34
N GLN A 439 1.36 -28.73 3.11
CA GLN A 439 2.60 -29.52 3.25
C GLN A 439 3.72 -29.00 2.36
N LEU A 440 3.41 -28.73 1.08
CA LEU A 440 4.40 -28.26 0.11
C LEU A 440 4.90 -26.85 0.47
N LEU A 441 4.02 -25.94 0.86
CA LEU A 441 4.41 -24.59 1.26
C LEU A 441 5.25 -24.58 2.54
N ILE A 442 4.90 -25.40 3.54
CA ILE A 442 5.71 -25.55 4.76
C ILE A 442 7.12 -26.05 4.40
N LYS A 443 7.21 -27.05 3.52
CA LYS A 443 8.49 -27.67 3.14
C LYS A 443 9.38 -26.74 2.31
N TYR A 444 8.80 -26.06 1.32
CA TYR A 444 9.58 -25.36 0.28
C TYR A 444 9.61 -23.84 0.43
N SER A 445 8.75 -23.23 1.28
CA SER A 445 8.78 -21.80 1.56
C SER A 445 8.69 -21.47 3.07
N PRO A 446 9.51 -22.09 3.93
CA PRO A 446 9.49 -21.84 5.38
C PRO A 446 9.71 -20.37 5.75
N LYS A 447 10.49 -19.60 4.96
CA LYS A 447 10.68 -18.15 5.19
C LYS A 447 9.41 -17.31 5.01
N ALA A 448 8.43 -17.80 4.26
CA ALA A 448 7.15 -17.12 4.02
C ALA A 448 6.08 -17.45 5.08
N TRP A 449 6.38 -18.35 6.03
CA TRP A 449 5.40 -18.88 6.99
C TRP A 449 4.71 -17.81 7.84
N GLU A 450 5.32 -16.64 8.03
CA GLU A 450 4.72 -15.59 8.84
C GLU A 450 3.71 -14.70 8.08
N SER A 451 3.57 -14.84 6.75
CA SER A 451 2.77 -13.91 5.93
C SER A 451 2.19 -14.55 4.65
N LEU A 452 0.86 -14.48 4.46
CA LEU A 452 0.22 -14.88 3.18
C LEU A 452 0.75 -14.10 1.99
N VAL A 453 1.11 -12.84 2.22
CA VAL A 453 1.70 -11.98 1.19
C VAL A 453 3.04 -12.53 0.74
N GLN A 454 3.88 -13.04 1.66
CA GLN A 454 5.14 -13.68 1.29
C GLN A 454 4.94 -15.03 0.61
N PHE A 455 3.91 -15.81 0.99
CA PHE A 455 3.55 -17.01 0.23
C PHE A 455 3.14 -16.66 -1.20
N LYS A 456 2.37 -15.59 -1.37
CA LYS A 456 2.01 -15.10 -2.70
C LYS A 456 3.24 -14.65 -3.49
N SER A 457 4.15 -13.90 -2.88
CA SER A 457 5.43 -13.49 -3.49
C SER A 457 6.26 -14.69 -3.92
N PHE A 458 6.37 -15.73 -3.08
CA PHE A 458 7.07 -16.97 -3.41
C PHE A 458 6.49 -17.64 -4.65
N LEU A 459 5.16 -17.82 -4.68
CA LEU A 459 4.45 -18.44 -5.80
C LEU A 459 4.59 -17.61 -7.09
N GLN A 460 4.52 -16.28 -6.98
CA GLN A 460 4.70 -15.36 -8.11
C GLN A 460 6.10 -15.44 -8.70
N PHE A 461 7.12 -15.43 -7.85
CA PHE A 461 8.51 -15.59 -8.27
C PHE A 461 8.73 -16.93 -8.94
N MET A 462 8.33 -18.02 -8.28
CA MET A 462 8.51 -19.38 -8.80
C MET A 462 7.81 -19.56 -10.14
N TYR A 463 6.59 -19.05 -10.30
CA TYR A 463 5.88 -19.10 -11.57
C TYR A 463 6.67 -18.49 -12.72
N ARG A 464 7.20 -17.28 -12.54
CA ARG A 464 7.96 -16.57 -13.58
C ARG A 464 9.24 -17.32 -13.98
N GLN A 465 9.85 -18.02 -13.04
CA GLN A 465 11.02 -18.86 -13.32
C GLN A 465 10.64 -20.19 -13.98
N LEU A 466 9.63 -20.88 -13.44
CA LEU A 466 9.20 -22.20 -13.92
C LEU A 466 8.63 -22.16 -15.33
N LEU A 467 8.02 -21.04 -15.73
CA LEU A 467 7.61 -20.82 -17.11
C LEU A 467 8.80 -20.95 -18.10
N GLN A 468 9.97 -20.45 -17.72
CA GLN A 468 11.19 -20.58 -18.55
C GLN A 468 11.78 -21.98 -18.45
N VAL A 469 11.80 -22.57 -17.24
CA VAL A 469 12.25 -23.95 -17.02
C VAL A 469 11.48 -24.92 -17.90
N TYR A 470 10.15 -24.81 -17.95
CA TYR A 470 9.30 -25.78 -18.65
C TYR A 470 9.62 -25.87 -20.16
N ASN A 471 9.95 -24.74 -20.78
CA ASN A 471 10.32 -24.63 -22.19
C ASN A 471 11.84 -24.78 -22.43
N PHE A 472 12.65 -24.96 -21.38
CA PHE A 472 14.10 -25.07 -21.51
C PHE A 472 14.50 -26.45 -22.05
N LEU A 473 15.14 -26.50 -23.22
CA LEU A 473 15.47 -27.77 -23.89
C LEU A 473 16.43 -28.64 -23.08
N CYS A 474 17.43 -28.06 -22.41
CA CYS A 474 18.47 -28.84 -21.75
C CYS A 474 17.97 -29.68 -20.57
N ILE A 475 16.76 -29.43 -20.05
CA ILE A 475 16.16 -30.25 -18.99
C ILE A 475 15.33 -31.43 -19.53
N LYS A 476 15.13 -31.54 -20.85
CA LYS A 476 14.40 -32.65 -21.45
C LYS A 476 15.32 -33.86 -21.57
N ASN A 477 14.77 -35.06 -21.33
CA ASN A 477 15.55 -36.31 -21.29
C ASN A 477 16.37 -36.56 -22.57
N GLU A 478 15.90 -36.07 -23.72
CA GLU A 478 16.61 -36.13 -25.01
C GLU A 478 17.94 -35.37 -25.04
N TYR A 479 18.04 -34.23 -24.34
CA TYR A 479 19.18 -33.30 -24.42
C TYR A 479 20.08 -33.30 -23.18
N VAL A 480 19.71 -34.05 -22.14
CA VAL A 480 20.49 -34.15 -20.90
C VAL A 480 21.73 -35.01 -21.13
N PRO A 481 22.92 -34.59 -20.67
CA PRO A 481 24.14 -35.25 -21.02
C PRO A 481 24.39 -36.50 -20.16
N MET A 482 25.07 -37.48 -20.76
CA MET A 482 25.56 -38.66 -20.04
C MET A 482 27.04 -38.51 -19.71
N THR A 483 27.43 -38.96 -18.52
CA THR A 483 28.84 -39.08 -18.17
C THR A 483 29.44 -40.33 -18.83
N ASN A 484 30.57 -40.16 -19.54
CA ASN A 484 31.20 -41.22 -20.33
C ASN A 484 31.70 -42.42 -19.53
N LYS A 485 31.82 -42.32 -18.19
CA LYS A 485 32.41 -43.36 -17.33
C LYS A 485 31.40 -44.19 -16.53
N THR A 486 30.21 -43.67 -16.23
CA THR A 486 29.25 -44.35 -15.33
C THR A 486 27.83 -44.48 -15.91
N ARG A 487 27.56 -43.97 -17.13
CA ARG A 487 26.20 -43.82 -17.69
C ARG A 487 25.22 -43.07 -16.76
N HIS A 488 25.75 -42.31 -15.80
CA HIS A 488 24.94 -41.50 -14.90
C HIS A 488 24.33 -40.32 -15.67
N THR A 489 23.01 -40.18 -15.58
CA THR A 489 22.24 -39.06 -16.17
C THR A 489 22.20 -37.93 -15.15
N ILE A 490 22.61 -36.73 -15.56
CA ILE A 490 22.59 -35.54 -14.70
C ILE A 490 21.13 -35.12 -14.47
N PRO A 491 20.61 -35.06 -13.22
CA PRO A 491 19.21 -34.69 -12.94
C PRO A 491 19.02 -33.15 -13.01
N LEU A 492 19.33 -32.55 -14.16
CA LEU A 492 19.39 -31.10 -14.34
C LEU A 492 18.05 -30.41 -14.04
N HIS A 493 16.92 -31.04 -14.37
CA HIS A 493 15.60 -30.49 -14.11
C HIS A 493 15.34 -30.31 -12.61
N GLU A 494 15.60 -31.35 -11.81
CA GLU A 494 15.53 -31.30 -10.34
C GLU A 494 16.51 -30.29 -9.75
N MET A 495 17.76 -30.30 -10.20
CA MET A 495 18.81 -29.40 -9.70
C MET A 495 18.46 -27.92 -9.89
N ILE A 496 17.96 -27.54 -11.07
CA ILE A 496 17.54 -26.16 -11.36
C ILE A 496 16.35 -25.77 -10.47
N VAL A 497 15.32 -26.62 -10.39
CA VAL A 497 14.12 -26.31 -9.60
C VAL A 497 14.47 -26.16 -8.11
N PHE A 498 15.33 -27.02 -7.56
CA PHE A 498 15.77 -26.91 -6.16
C PHE A 498 16.48 -25.58 -5.89
N SER A 499 17.35 -25.16 -6.80
CA SER A 499 18.06 -23.89 -6.69
C SER A 499 17.13 -22.67 -6.81
N LEU A 500 16.15 -22.72 -7.72
CA LEU A 500 15.13 -21.67 -7.87
C LEU A 500 14.28 -21.51 -6.60
N ILE A 501 13.97 -22.61 -5.90
CA ILE A 501 13.26 -22.56 -4.61
C ILE A 501 14.08 -21.78 -3.57
N GLN A 502 15.40 -21.99 -3.52
CA GLN A 502 16.28 -21.25 -2.63
C GLN A 502 16.31 -19.76 -3.00
N SER A 503 16.47 -19.42 -4.29
CA SER A 503 16.40 -18.03 -4.76
C SER A 503 15.06 -17.37 -4.44
N ALA A 504 13.94 -18.09 -4.59
CA ALA A 504 12.61 -17.58 -4.27
C ALA A 504 12.45 -17.27 -2.77
N GLN A 505 13.00 -18.11 -1.90
CA GLN A 505 13.00 -17.85 -0.46
C GLN A 505 13.82 -16.60 -0.11
N ASP A 506 14.96 -16.41 -0.76
CA ASP A 506 15.86 -15.29 -0.49
C ASP A 506 15.34 -13.97 -1.07
N ILE A 507 14.86 -13.98 -2.31
CA ILE A 507 14.42 -12.78 -3.03
C ILE A 507 12.96 -12.41 -2.71
N ALA A 508 12.05 -13.39 -2.70
CA ALA A 508 10.62 -13.11 -2.61
C ALA A 508 10.09 -13.10 -1.18
N CYS A 509 10.70 -13.86 -0.26
CA CYS A 509 10.17 -14.06 1.08
C CYS A 509 10.95 -13.31 2.16
N ASN A 510 12.28 -13.22 2.04
CA ASN A 510 13.11 -12.66 3.10
C ASN A 510 12.98 -11.13 3.17
N SER A 511 12.39 -10.63 4.26
CA SER A 511 12.21 -9.21 4.56
C SER A 511 12.95 -8.86 5.85
N TYR A 512 13.48 -7.64 5.95
CA TYR A 512 14.34 -7.13 7.03
C TYR A 512 13.98 -7.62 8.46
N LEU A 513 12.69 -7.67 8.80
CA LEU A 513 12.22 -8.03 10.15
C LEU A 513 12.26 -9.53 10.51
N ILE A 514 12.58 -10.42 9.57
CA ILE A 514 12.54 -11.89 9.76
C ILE A 514 13.94 -12.49 10.00
N TYR A 515 15.00 -11.67 10.06
CA TYR A 515 16.32 -12.15 10.48
C TYR A 515 16.31 -12.48 12.00
N LYS A 516 15.81 -13.67 12.35
CA LYS A 516 15.94 -14.28 13.67
C LYS A 516 17.36 -14.86 13.78
N PRO A 517 18.26 -14.31 14.62
CA PRO A 517 19.41 -15.09 15.05
C PRO A 517 18.91 -16.31 15.85
N THR A 518 19.61 -17.42 15.67
CA THR A 518 19.14 -18.79 15.90
C THR A 518 19.15 -19.26 17.37
N THR A 519 19.41 -18.39 18.35
CA THR A 519 19.55 -18.81 19.76
C THR A 519 18.45 -18.23 20.67
N ALA A 520 17.90 -19.09 21.55
CA ALA A 520 16.87 -18.73 22.52
C ALA A 520 17.33 -17.70 23.58
N ILE A 521 18.64 -17.48 23.70
CA ILE A 521 19.26 -16.54 24.63
C ILE A 521 19.15 -15.10 24.11
N GLU A 522 19.36 -14.88 22.81
CA GLU A 522 19.23 -13.55 22.19
C GLU A 522 17.77 -13.06 22.12
N ILE A 523 16.80 -13.98 22.10
CA ILE A 523 15.37 -13.66 22.14
C ILE A 523 14.99 -13.01 23.48
N LYS A 524 15.55 -13.49 24.60
CA LYS A 524 15.26 -12.90 25.93
C LYS A 524 15.90 -11.53 26.12
N GLU A 525 17.03 -11.24 25.47
CA GLU A 525 17.67 -9.92 25.53
C GLU A 525 17.08 -8.90 24.53
N LYS A 526 16.51 -9.33 23.40
CA LYS A 526 15.84 -8.44 22.43
C LYS A 526 14.40 -8.05 22.81
N ILE A 527 13.71 -8.83 23.63
CA ILE A 527 12.35 -8.50 24.07
C ILE A 527 12.33 -7.28 25.03
N SER A 528 13.48 -6.90 25.60
CA SER A 528 13.60 -5.79 26.57
C SER A 528 14.26 -4.50 26.03
N LYS A 529 14.65 -4.44 24.74
CA LYS A 529 15.24 -3.23 24.13
C LYS A 529 14.52 -2.89 22.82
N GLU A 530 14.07 -1.64 22.70
CA GLU A 530 13.52 -1.08 21.46
C GLU A 530 14.50 -1.33 20.31
N VAL A 531 14.06 -2.05 19.29
CA VAL A 531 14.92 -2.57 18.21
C VAL A 531 15.14 -1.47 17.17
N GLU A 532 16.36 -0.95 17.06
CA GLU A 532 16.78 -0.10 15.95
C GLU A 532 16.74 -0.89 14.62
N GLU A 533 16.27 -0.25 13.54
CA GLU A 533 16.09 -0.87 12.21
C GLU A 533 17.39 -0.95 11.38
N ALA A 534 18.53 -0.50 11.89
CA ALA A 534 19.81 -0.76 11.25
C ALA A 534 20.95 -0.48 12.23
N LYS A 535 21.96 -1.37 12.21
CA LYS A 535 23.32 -1.04 12.65
C LYS A 535 24.13 -0.70 11.40
N ASP A 536 24.94 0.36 11.43
CA ASP A 536 25.76 0.84 10.29
C ASP A 536 26.80 -0.16 9.74
N THR A 537 26.86 -1.37 10.27
CA THR A 537 27.97 -2.31 10.04
C THR A 537 27.56 -3.59 9.30
N GLU A 538 26.29 -3.73 8.90
CA GLU A 538 25.78 -4.96 8.29
C GLU A 538 25.84 -4.88 6.75
N GLU A 539 26.60 -5.78 6.09
CA GLU A 539 26.57 -5.93 4.62
C GLU A 539 25.17 -6.32 4.13
N PHE A 540 24.90 -6.12 2.84
CA PHE A 540 23.67 -6.59 2.21
C PHE A 540 23.47 -8.11 2.40
N PHE A 541 22.36 -8.50 3.04
CA PHE A 541 22.16 -9.88 3.48
C PHE A 541 22.22 -10.91 2.35
N LEU A 542 21.71 -10.59 1.14
CA LEU A 542 21.75 -11.52 0.01
C LEU A 542 23.19 -11.84 -0.40
N VAL A 543 24.08 -10.86 -0.34
CA VAL A 543 25.49 -11.05 -0.64
C VAL A 543 26.10 -12.03 0.37
N GLN A 544 25.85 -11.85 1.66
CA GLN A 544 26.32 -12.78 2.70
C GLN A 544 25.74 -14.20 2.51
N MET A 545 24.44 -14.30 2.25
CA MET A 545 23.75 -15.58 2.08
C MET A 545 24.23 -16.32 0.83
N TRP A 546 24.35 -15.62 -0.29
CA TRP A 546 24.70 -16.25 -1.57
C TRP A 546 26.19 -16.57 -1.68
N LYS A 547 27.08 -15.80 -1.00
CA LYS A 547 28.51 -16.15 -0.82
C LYS A 547 28.70 -17.55 -0.22
N THR A 548 27.80 -17.99 0.65
CA THR A 548 27.90 -19.26 1.39
C THR A 548 26.84 -20.29 0.99
N ALA A 549 26.02 -20.00 -0.03
CA ALA A 549 24.91 -20.85 -0.44
C ALA A 549 25.37 -22.26 -0.83
N ASP A 550 24.68 -23.27 -0.29
CA ASP A 550 24.88 -24.67 -0.61
C ASP A 550 23.51 -25.37 -0.63
N PRO A 551 23.00 -25.85 -1.79
CA PRO A 551 23.65 -25.87 -3.11
C PRO A 551 23.81 -24.48 -3.76
N PRO A 552 24.57 -24.39 -4.87
CA PRO A 552 24.73 -23.17 -5.66
C PRO A 552 23.42 -22.54 -6.14
N ILE A 553 23.40 -21.21 -6.18
CA ILE A 553 22.29 -20.42 -6.73
C ILE A 553 22.33 -20.43 -8.27
N ALA A 554 21.24 -20.83 -8.92
CA ALA A 554 21.10 -20.94 -10.36
C ALA A 554 20.06 -19.94 -10.83
N LEU A 555 20.47 -19.04 -11.73
CA LEU A 555 19.58 -18.09 -12.38
C LEU A 555 19.49 -18.43 -13.87
N LEU A 556 18.29 -18.31 -14.45
CA LEU A 556 18.08 -18.52 -15.88
C LEU A 556 18.18 -17.20 -16.62
N ASN A 557 18.57 -17.24 -17.89
CA ASN A 557 18.54 -16.08 -18.78
C ASN A 557 17.13 -15.61 -19.00
N GLN A 558 16.88 -14.35 -18.69
CA GLN A 558 15.55 -13.78 -18.72
C GLN A 558 15.29 -13.04 -20.02
N THR A 559 14.02 -12.94 -20.39
CA THR A 559 13.55 -11.94 -21.35
C THR A 559 13.55 -10.54 -20.72
N PRO A 560 13.73 -9.46 -21.52
CA PRO A 560 13.62 -8.09 -21.02
C PRO A 560 12.28 -7.82 -20.32
N ILE A 561 12.28 -6.92 -19.33
CA ILE A 561 11.07 -6.53 -18.57
C ILE A 561 9.98 -6.00 -19.51
N ALA A 562 10.34 -5.19 -20.50
CA ALA A 562 9.39 -4.62 -21.47
C ALA A 562 8.62 -5.70 -22.28
N LYS A 563 9.24 -6.86 -22.54
CA LYS A 563 8.57 -8.00 -23.20
C LYS A 563 7.78 -8.87 -22.22
N SER A 564 7.96 -8.64 -20.93
CA SER A 564 7.29 -9.34 -19.83
C SER A 564 6.08 -8.53 -19.36
N ILE A 565 5.23 -8.08 -20.32
CA ILE A 565 4.16 -7.05 -20.22
C ILE A 565 3.21 -7.20 -19.03
N GLN A 566 3.18 -8.35 -18.36
CA GLN A 566 2.39 -8.59 -17.17
C GLN A 566 3.29 -8.58 -15.93
N ILE A 567 3.53 -7.41 -15.34
CA ILE A 567 4.29 -7.33 -14.10
C ILE A 567 3.56 -8.10 -12.98
N TYR A 568 2.24 -7.97 -12.93
CA TYR A 568 1.39 -8.75 -12.04
C TYR A 568 0.92 -10.04 -12.74
N MET A 569 0.69 -11.12 -11.99
CA MET A 569 -0.03 -12.31 -12.48
C MET A 569 -1.48 -11.94 -12.84
N SER A 570 -1.67 -11.15 -13.89
CA SER A 570 -2.98 -10.69 -14.29
C SER A 570 -3.76 -11.87 -14.87
N ASN A 571 -5.07 -11.88 -14.62
CA ASN A 571 -6.00 -12.88 -15.18
C ASN A 571 -6.25 -12.66 -16.69
N VAL A 572 -5.47 -11.79 -17.35
CA VAL A 572 -5.65 -11.42 -18.75
C VAL A 572 -5.21 -12.56 -19.67
N THR A 573 -4.24 -13.37 -19.26
CA THR A 573 -3.79 -14.55 -20.01
C THR A 573 -3.93 -15.82 -19.21
N SER A 574 -4.23 -16.89 -19.93
CA SER A 574 -4.13 -18.24 -19.37
C SER A 574 -2.68 -18.71 -19.27
N LEU A 575 -2.42 -19.68 -18.40
CA LEU A 575 -1.13 -20.39 -18.28
C LEU A 575 -0.64 -20.90 -19.64
N ARG A 576 -1.54 -21.45 -20.46
CA ARG A 576 -1.21 -21.95 -21.79
C ARG A 576 -0.70 -20.85 -22.72
N GLN A 577 -1.38 -19.70 -22.73
CA GLN A 577 -0.95 -18.55 -23.51
C GLN A 577 0.40 -18.00 -23.04
N ASP A 578 0.66 -18.00 -21.73
CA ASP A 578 1.95 -17.59 -21.18
C ASP A 578 3.07 -18.53 -21.66
N LEU A 579 2.86 -19.86 -21.59
CA LEU A 579 3.81 -20.87 -22.07
C LEU A 579 4.08 -20.77 -23.59
N GLU A 580 3.07 -20.49 -24.40
CA GLU A 580 3.20 -20.35 -25.86
C GLU A 580 3.92 -19.06 -26.28
N ARG A 581 3.82 -17.98 -25.49
CA ARG A 581 4.41 -16.67 -25.80
C ARG A 581 5.87 -16.55 -25.40
N ILE A 582 6.35 -17.36 -24.48
CA ILE A 582 7.71 -17.24 -23.97
C ILE A 582 8.71 -17.70 -25.01
N GLN A 583 9.53 -16.73 -25.45
CA GLN A 583 10.77 -17.01 -26.17
C GLN A 583 11.85 -17.37 -25.15
N THR A 584 12.14 -18.66 -24.99
CA THR A 584 13.20 -19.12 -24.09
C THR A 584 14.53 -19.06 -24.82
N GLU A 585 15.50 -18.31 -24.28
CA GLU A 585 16.89 -18.47 -24.72
C GLU A 585 17.38 -19.82 -24.17
N HIS A 586 17.65 -20.79 -25.05
CA HIS A 586 18.17 -22.10 -24.65
C HIS A 586 19.67 -22.08 -24.33
N SER A 587 20.28 -20.89 -24.33
CA SER A 587 21.59 -20.65 -23.73
C SER A 587 21.39 -20.38 -22.23
N LEU A 588 22.27 -20.90 -21.39
CA LEU A 588 22.13 -20.82 -19.95
C LEU A 588 23.26 -19.98 -19.36
N SER A 589 22.92 -18.91 -18.63
CA SER A 589 23.88 -18.23 -17.73
C SER A 589 23.61 -18.66 -16.32
N LEU A 590 24.15 -19.81 -15.97
CA LEU A 590 24.22 -20.23 -14.59
C LEU A 590 25.22 -19.32 -13.86
N SER A 591 24.73 -18.33 -13.13
CA SER A 591 25.53 -17.62 -12.13
C SER A 591 25.61 -18.48 -10.86
N LEU A 592 26.32 -19.61 -10.92
CA LEU A 592 26.47 -20.52 -9.78
C LEU A 592 27.50 -19.97 -8.81
N MET A 593 27.00 -19.51 -7.66
CA MET A 593 27.86 -19.21 -6.52
C MET A 593 28.23 -20.51 -5.84
N ASN A 594 29.50 -20.65 -5.43
CA ASN A 594 29.95 -21.75 -4.56
C ASN A 594 29.94 -23.15 -5.22
N LEU A 595 30.19 -23.23 -6.53
CA LEU A 595 30.22 -24.50 -7.29
C LEU A 595 31.35 -25.46 -6.85
N SER A 596 32.38 -24.93 -6.19
CA SER A 596 33.60 -25.68 -5.88
C SER A 596 33.46 -26.57 -4.64
N LYS A 597 32.59 -26.22 -3.68
CA LYS A 597 32.40 -26.94 -2.42
C LYS A 597 31.66 -28.27 -2.62
N ARG A 598 32.05 -29.29 -1.85
CA ARG A 598 31.55 -30.69 -1.97
C ARG A 598 30.47 -31.05 -0.95
N LEU A 599 29.75 -30.08 -0.41
CA LEU A 599 28.82 -30.29 0.70
C LEU A 599 27.40 -30.68 0.22
N HIS A 600 26.93 -30.16 -0.92
CA HIS A 600 25.63 -30.54 -1.48
C HIS A 600 25.62 -31.87 -2.27
N PRO A 601 24.46 -32.58 -2.33
CA PRO A 601 24.31 -33.87 -3.02
C PRO A 601 24.65 -33.85 -4.51
N HIS A 602 24.51 -32.70 -5.18
CA HIS A 602 24.70 -32.54 -6.62
C HIS A 602 26.04 -31.87 -7.02
N ALA A 603 27.01 -31.77 -6.11
CA ALA A 603 28.27 -31.04 -6.36
C ALA A 603 29.06 -31.59 -7.55
N THR A 604 29.02 -32.92 -7.72
CA THR A 604 29.69 -33.58 -8.83
C THR A 604 28.96 -33.32 -10.14
N GLU A 605 27.63 -33.41 -10.13
CA GLU A 605 26.74 -33.20 -11.26
C GLU A 605 26.82 -31.78 -11.80
N TRP A 606 26.89 -30.77 -10.94
CA TRP A 606 27.04 -29.37 -11.35
C TRP A 606 28.36 -29.11 -12.08
N LYS A 607 29.48 -29.68 -11.60
CA LYS A 607 30.80 -29.59 -12.27
C LYS A 607 30.80 -30.29 -13.62
N LEU A 608 30.11 -31.43 -13.72
CA LEU A 608 29.97 -32.16 -14.97
C LEU A 608 29.14 -31.38 -15.99
N ALA A 609 28.01 -30.80 -15.56
CA ALA A 609 27.18 -29.96 -16.41
C ALA A 609 27.97 -28.75 -16.96
N GLN A 610 28.76 -28.09 -16.11
CA GLN A 610 29.65 -26.99 -16.53
C GLN A 610 30.63 -27.42 -17.63
N ALA A 611 31.36 -28.51 -17.42
CA ALA A 611 32.37 -28.99 -18.36
C ALA A 611 31.74 -29.40 -19.71
N GLN A 612 30.55 -29.99 -19.68
CA GLN A 612 29.92 -30.57 -20.87
C GLN A 612 29.24 -29.54 -21.75
N TYR A 613 28.54 -28.56 -21.17
CA TYR A 613 27.83 -27.55 -21.94
C TYR A 613 28.68 -26.34 -22.33
N LYS A 614 29.93 -26.26 -21.86
CA LYS A 614 30.80 -25.07 -21.99
C LYS A 614 30.05 -23.79 -21.60
N TRP A 615 29.15 -23.89 -20.62
CA TRP A 615 28.44 -22.72 -20.13
C TRP A 615 29.47 -21.78 -19.50
N ASN A 616 29.36 -20.49 -19.81
CA ASN A 616 30.11 -19.45 -19.12
C ASN A 616 29.52 -19.30 -17.71
N ILE A 617 29.84 -20.27 -16.86
CA ILE A 617 29.43 -20.27 -15.46
C ILE A 617 30.40 -19.36 -14.73
N TYR A 618 29.91 -18.20 -14.31
CA TYR A 618 30.70 -17.27 -13.54
C TYR A 618 30.79 -17.77 -12.10
N ASN A 619 31.93 -18.40 -11.77
CA ASN A 619 32.23 -18.82 -10.40
C ASN A 619 32.85 -17.64 -9.64
N LEU A 620 32.00 -16.93 -8.92
CA LEU A 620 32.37 -15.72 -8.17
C LEU A 620 33.40 -15.95 -7.06
N GLU A 621 33.61 -17.18 -6.58
CA GLU A 621 34.67 -17.48 -5.60
C GLU A 621 36.06 -17.13 -6.13
N GLU A 622 36.33 -17.39 -7.42
CA GLU A 622 37.63 -17.12 -8.03
C GLU A 622 37.88 -15.61 -8.16
N SER A 623 36.84 -14.83 -8.47
CA SER A 623 36.96 -13.36 -8.48
C SER A 623 37.18 -12.77 -7.09
N PHE A 624 36.59 -13.36 -6.04
CA PHE A 624 36.80 -12.90 -4.66
C PHE A 624 38.18 -13.23 -4.10
N GLN A 625 38.68 -14.44 -4.36
CA GLN A 625 40.04 -14.81 -4.00
C GLN A 625 41.04 -13.92 -4.75
N GLN A 626 40.80 -13.67 -6.03
CA GLN A 626 41.57 -12.71 -6.82
C GLN A 626 41.43 -11.28 -6.30
N GLU A 627 40.26 -10.79 -5.91
CA GLU A 627 40.09 -9.44 -5.32
C GLU A 627 40.84 -9.31 -3.99
N THR A 628 40.85 -10.35 -3.15
CA THR A 628 41.58 -10.38 -1.87
C THR A 628 43.09 -10.49 -2.06
N GLU A 629 43.55 -11.20 -3.11
CA GLU A 629 44.96 -11.29 -3.48
C GLU A 629 45.44 -10.05 -4.25
N MET A 630 44.60 -9.44 -5.08
CA MET A 630 44.85 -8.19 -5.81
C MET A 630 44.76 -6.96 -4.92
N MET A 631 44.13 -7.02 -3.74
CA MET A 631 44.36 -6.03 -2.68
C MET A 631 45.84 -5.92 -2.27
N LYS A 632 46.67 -6.93 -2.58
CA LYS A 632 48.13 -6.87 -2.41
C LYS A 632 48.86 -6.31 -3.64
N VAL A 633 48.19 -6.23 -4.79
CA VAL A 633 48.73 -5.76 -6.08
C VAL A 633 47.70 -4.82 -6.71
N ASN A 634 47.73 -3.54 -6.29
CA ASN A 634 46.73 -2.49 -6.55
C ASN A 634 46.46 -2.16 -8.04
N ALA A 635 45.86 -3.08 -8.80
CA ALA A 635 45.43 -2.88 -10.19
C ALA A 635 43.96 -3.29 -10.33
N CYS A 636 43.06 -2.31 -10.40
CA CYS A 636 41.66 -2.54 -10.76
C CYS A 636 41.59 -2.72 -12.28
N HIS A 637 41.32 -3.94 -12.76
CA HIS A 637 41.25 -4.23 -14.20
C HIS A 637 39.85 -3.99 -14.80
N ASP A 638 39.80 -3.32 -15.96
CA ASP A 638 38.60 -3.13 -16.79
C ASP A 638 37.92 -4.45 -17.23
N THR A 639 38.68 -5.55 -17.28
CA THR A 639 38.20 -6.85 -17.77
C THR A 639 37.12 -7.48 -16.88
N ASP A 640 37.21 -7.32 -15.56
CA ASP A 640 36.22 -7.93 -14.65
C ASP A 640 34.88 -7.19 -14.68
N GLN A 641 34.90 -5.86 -14.86
CA GLN A 641 33.67 -5.09 -15.04
C GLN A 641 32.96 -5.47 -16.34
N LEU A 642 33.70 -5.69 -17.44
CA LEU A 642 33.11 -6.17 -18.70
C LEU A 642 32.44 -7.55 -18.55
N ILE A 643 33.04 -8.47 -17.77
CA ILE A 643 32.46 -9.79 -17.51
C ILE A 643 31.16 -9.66 -16.70
N ARG A 644 31.17 -8.85 -15.63
CA ARG A 644 29.97 -8.61 -14.80
C ARG A 644 28.86 -7.90 -15.57
N MET A 645 29.22 -6.95 -16.43
CA MET A 645 28.27 -6.27 -17.31
C MET A 645 27.63 -7.25 -18.30
N ASN A 646 28.44 -8.11 -18.93
CA ASN A 646 27.92 -9.17 -19.80
C ASN A 646 26.96 -10.08 -19.05
N LEU A 647 27.34 -10.54 -17.85
CA LEU A 647 26.51 -11.40 -17.02
C LEU A 647 25.19 -10.72 -16.62
N LEU A 648 25.23 -9.45 -16.21
CA LEU A 648 24.05 -8.67 -15.87
C LEU A 648 23.06 -8.61 -17.04
N LEU A 649 23.54 -8.24 -18.23
CA LEU A 649 22.69 -8.16 -19.43
C LEU A 649 22.15 -9.52 -19.84
N GLN A 650 22.90 -10.60 -19.61
CA GLN A 650 22.46 -11.95 -19.93
C GLN A 650 21.38 -12.44 -18.97
N ILE A 651 21.58 -12.25 -17.65
CA ILE A 651 20.59 -12.61 -16.62
C ILE A 651 19.32 -11.79 -16.83
N CYS A 652 19.41 -10.48 -17.05
CA CYS A 652 18.24 -9.59 -17.11
C CYS A 652 17.61 -9.48 -18.52
N GLY A 653 18.18 -10.12 -19.54
CA GLY A 653 17.71 -10.00 -20.92
C GLY A 653 17.93 -8.63 -21.56
N GLY A 654 18.98 -7.92 -21.18
CA GLY A 654 19.27 -6.54 -21.63
C GLY A 654 19.87 -6.43 -23.04
N PHE A 655 20.20 -7.55 -23.69
CA PHE A 655 20.82 -7.52 -25.02
C PHE A 655 19.87 -7.08 -26.14
N GLU A 656 20.36 -6.23 -27.05
CA GLU A 656 19.64 -5.72 -28.24
C GLU A 656 19.49 -6.78 -29.33
N SER A 657 20.42 -7.73 -29.34
CA SER A 657 20.65 -8.63 -30.46
C SER A 657 21.08 -10.01 -29.95
N SER A 658 20.71 -11.05 -30.69
CA SER A 658 21.22 -12.41 -30.50
C SER A 658 22.64 -12.59 -31.07
N ASP A 659 23.10 -11.68 -31.94
CA ASP A 659 24.45 -11.70 -32.50
C ASP A 659 25.52 -11.38 -31.44
N GLU A 660 26.47 -12.31 -31.26
CA GLU A 660 27.51 -12.24 -30.24
C GLU A 660 28.48 -11.06 -30.42
N THR A 661 28.75 -10.63 -31.66
CA THR A 661 29.61 -9.48 -31.93
C THR A 661 28.94 -8.20 -31.46
N LYS A 662 27.65 -8.05 -31.76
CA LYS A 662 26.83 -6.93 -31.29
C LYS A 662 26.67 -6.93 -29.77
N ARG A 663 26.53 -8.10 -29.12
CA ARG A 663 26.52 -8.23 -27.65
C ARG A 663 27.81 -7.68 -27.03
N LYS A 664 28.98 -8.09 -27.55
CA LYS A 664 30.29 -7.59 -27.09
C LYS A 664 30.47 -6.09 -27.31
N GLN A 665 29.96 -5.56 -28.43
CA GLN A 665 29.97 -4.13 -28.70
C GLN A 665 29.08 -3.36 -27.71
N GLN A 666 27.89 -3.88 -27.38
CA GLN A 666 26.99 -3.27 -26.40
C GLN A 666 27.62 -3.23 -25.00
N VAL A 667 28.25 -4.33 -24.56
CA VAL A 667 28.94 -4.39 -23.25
C VAL A 667 30.04 -3.32 -23.16
N LYS A 668 30.89 -3.20 -24.19
CA LYS A 668 31.94 -2.17 -24.24
C LYS A 668 31.38 -0.76 -24.24
N ARG A 669 30.28 -0.53 -24.98
CA ARG A 669 29.58 0.76 -25.05
C ARG A 669 29.07 1.18 -23.66
N LEU A 670 28.33 0.29 -22.98
CA LEU A 670 27.79 0.56 -21.64
C LEU A 670 28.90 0.76 -20.60
N GLN A 671 29.99 0.01 -20.68
CA GLN A 671 31.15 0.22 -19.82
C GLN A 671 31.78 1.61 -20.02
N GLN A 672 31.83 2.10 -21.27
CA GLN A 672 32.32 3.44 -21.59
C GLN A 672 31.35 4.54 -21.15
N GLU A 673 30.05 4.33 -21.30
CA GLU A 673 29.01 5.28 -20.87
C GLU A 673 28.94 5.41 -19.34
N HIS A 674 29.33 4.36 -18.60
CA HIS A 674 29.25 4.26 -17.14
C HIS A 674 30.60 4.02 -16.46
N GLN A 675 31.67 4.65 -16.96
CA GLN A 675 33.01 4.54 -16.37
C GLN A 675 33.08 4.99 -14.89
N ASP A 676 32.17 5.88 -14.49
CA ASP A 676 32.07 6.43 -13.15
C ASP A 676 31.30 5.52 -12.16
N TYR A 677 30.81 4.36 -12.59
CA TYR A 677 30.09 3.41 -11.77
C TYR A 677 30.85 2.09 -11.59
N ALA A 678 31.11 1.72 -10.33
CA ALA A 678 31.72 0.44 -10.01
C ALA A 678 30.67 -0.68 -9.99
N LEU A 679 30.66 -1.54 -11.01
CA LEU A 679 29.84 -2.76 -10.98
C LEU A 679 30.53 -3.84 -10.14
N THR A 680 30.46 -3.67 -8.82
CA THR A 680 30.92 -4.66 -7.83
C THR A 680 29.96 -5.87 -7.79
N PHE A 681 30.38 -6.93 -7.11
CA PHE A 681 29.51 -8.08 -6.88
C PHE A 681 28.24 -7.71 -6.10
N ASP A 682 28.38 -6.89 -5.05
CA ASP A 682 27.26 -6.43 -4.24
C ASP A 682 26.20 -5.71 -5.11
N ASN A 683 26.65 -4.79 -5.98
CA ASN A 683 25.77 -4.10 -6.92
C ASN A 683 25.08 -5.03 -7.90
N LEU A 684 25.81 -6.01 -8.45
CA LEU A 684 25.26 -7.00 -9.36
C LEU A 684 24.12 -7.77 -8.70
N VAL A 685 24.33 -8.29 -7.48
CA VAL A 685 23.31 -9.03 -6.74
C VAL A 685 22.12 -8.15 -6.39
N LYS A 686 22.35 -6.90 -5.95
CA LYS A 686 21.27 -5.93 -5.68
C LYS A 686 20.42 -5.69 -6.92
N ILE A 687 21.04 -5.43 -8.08
CA ILE A 687 20.33 -5.21 -9.35
C ILE A 687 19.54 -6.45 -9.76
N VAL A 688 20.15 -7.63 -9.69
CA VAL A 688 19.50 -8.90 -10.05
C VAL A 688 18.30 -9.18 -9.13
N ALA A 689 18.43 -8.95 -7.82
CA ALA A 689 17.35 -9.12 -6.86
C ALA A 689 16.18 -8.15 -7.13
N ILE A 690 16.49 -6.88 -7.40
CA ILE A 690 15.50 -5.87 -7.81
C ILE A 690 14.79 -6.31 -9.10
N PHE A 691 15.55 -6.69 -10.12
CA PHE A 691 15.02 -7.14 -11.41
C PHE A 691 14.01 -8.28 -11.25
N PHE A 692 14.35 -9.32 -10.48
CA PHE A 692 13.46 -10.46 -10.29
C PHE A 692 12.22 -10.13 -9.49
N ARG A 693 12.30 -9.22 -8.51
CA ARG A 693 11.11 -8.71 -7.82
C ARG A 693 10.19 -7.96 -8.77
N ILE A 694 10.73 -7.03 -9.57
CA ILE A 694 9.98 -6.31 -10.60
C ILE A 694 9.30 -7.30 -11.55
N LYS A 695 10.06 -8.26 -12.10
CA LYS A 695 9.53 -9.26 -13.04
C LYS A 695 8.43 -10.15 -12.43
N SER A 696 8.42 -10.30 -11.11
CA SER A 696 7.45 -11.09 -10.37
C SER A 696 6.27 -10.27 -9.82
N GLY A 697 6.25 -8.95 -10.03
CA GLY A 697 5.23 -8.06 -9.48
C GLY A 697 5.30 -7.93 -7.95
N ILE A 698 6.47 -8.18 -7.37
CA ILE A 698 6.72 -8.05 -5.93
C ILE A 698 7.19 -6.61 -5.68
N PRO A 699 6.55 -5.87 -4.76
CA PRO A 699 6.98 -4.53 -4.37
C PRO A 699 8.47 -4.46 -3.98
N VAL A 700 9.16 -3.41 -4.44
CA VAL A 700 10.57 -3.16 -4.16
C VAL A 700 10.68 -1.95 -3.25
N LEU A 701 11.05 -2.20 -1.99
CA LEU A 701 11.17 -1.19 -0.96
C LEU A 701 12.55 -1.28 -0.31
N ILE A 702 13.37 -0.26 -0.52
CA ILE A 702 14.79 -0.27 -0.23
C ILE A 702 15.08 0.67 0.96
N MET A 703 15.48 0.10 2.09
CA MET A 703 15.96 0.87 3.22
C MET A 703 17.48 0.99 3.15
N GLY A 704 18.02 2.17 3.44
CA GLY A 704 19.46 2.34 3.61
C GLY A 704 19.82 3.79 3.94
N GLU A 705 21.00 3.99 4.50
CA GLU A 705 21.55 5.31 4.86
C GLU A 705 21.62 6.26 3.65
N THR A 706 21.60 7.57 3.91
CA THR A 706 21.91 8.55 2.86
C THR A 706 23.33 8.31 2.34
N GLY A 707 23.51 8.35 1.01
CA GLY A 707 24.82 8.13 0.41
C GLY A 707 25.20 6.67 0.12
N CYS A 708 24.41 5.66 0.52
CA CYS A 708 24.72 4.24 0.23
C CYS A 708 24.52 3.81 -1.24
N GLY A 709 24.38 4.76 -2.18
CA GLY A 709 24.37 4.48 -3.61
C GLY A 709 23.05 4.04 -4.23
N LYS A 710 21.92 4.01 -3.49
CA LYS A 710 20.58 3.58 -3.98
C LYS A 710 20.21 4.21 -5.33
N THR A 711 20.24 5.54 -5.39
CA THR A 711 19.84 6.33 -6.55
C THR A 711 20.77 6.12 -7.74
N LYS A 712 22.08 5.98 -7.49
CA LYS A 712 23.08 5.73 -8.54
C LYS A 712 22.93 4.32 -9.12
N LEU A 713 22.71 3.31 -8.26
CA LEU A 713 22.46 1.92 -8.66
C LEU A 713 21.22 1.81 -9.54
N LEU A 714 20.10 2.43 -9.14
CA LEU A 714 18.86 2.37 -9.91
C LEU A 714 18.96 3.12 -11.25
N LYS A 715 19.66 4.27 -11.29
CA LYS A 715 19.95 4.99 -12.54
C LYS A 715 20.78 4.14 -13.51
N PHE A 716 21.81 3.47 -13.00
CA PHE A 716 22.64 2.55 -13.78
C PHE A 716 21.80 1.38 -14.32
N MET A 717 21.04 0.71 -13.44
CA MET A 717 20.16 -0.40 -13.83
C MET A 717 19.17 0.02 -14.92
N ALA A 718 18.53 1.19 -14.74
CA ALA A 718 17.54 1.69 -15.69
C ALA A 718 18.16 1.95 -17.07
N ASN A 719 19.34 2.57 -17.15
CA ASN A 719 20.04 2.76 -18.43
C ASN A 719 20.44 1.42 -19.06
N ALA A 720 21.15 0.57 -18.30
CA ALA A 720 21.64 -0.72 -18.78
C ALA A 720 20.52 -1.64 -19.32
N LEU A 721 19.32 -1.55 -18.74
CA LEU A 721 18.15 -2.34 -19.13
C LEU A 721 17.13 -1.58 -20.00
N ARG A 722 17.45 -0.35 -20.43
CA ARG A 722 16.58 0.55 -21.23
C ARG A 722 15.18 0.75 -20.64
N ILE A 723 15.15 1.06 -19.34
CA ILE A 723 13.93 1.39 -18.60
C ILE A 723 13.86 2.91 -18.45
N ASN A 724 12.70 3.50 -18.74
CA ASN A 724 12.49 4.93 -18.55
C ASN A 724 12.33 5.21 -17.06
N MET A 725 13.32 5.83 -16.43
CA MET A 725 13.30 6.11 -14.99
C MET A 725 12.90 7.57 -14.69
N LYS A 726 11.95 7.75 -13.77
CA LYS A 726 11.63 9.03 -13.14
C LYS A 726 11.99 8.96 -11.65
N LEU A 727 12.88 9.84 -11.21
CA LEU A 727 13.19 10.06 -9.79
C LEU A 727 12.24 11.11 -9.22
N ILE A 728 11.71 10.85 -8.02
CA ILE A 728 10.90 11.75 -7.22
C ILE A 728 11.51 11.77 -5.82
N ASP A 729 11.99 12.93 -5.39
CA ASP A 729 12.57 13.11 -4.06
C ASP A 729 11.48 13.54 -3.09
N VAL A 730 11.21 12.70 -2.08
CA VAL A 730 10.20 12.96 -1.06
C VAL A 730 10.86 13.67 0.13
N HIS A 731 10.19 14.69 0.64
CA HIS A 731 10.63 15.47 1.79
C HIS A 731 9.46 15.68 2.78
N GLU A 732 9.72 16.29 3.93
CA GLU A 732 8.72 16.46 5.00
C GLU A 732 7.41 17.12 4.55
N GLY A 733 7.50 18.19 3.73
CA GLY A 733 6.33 18.88 3.20
C GLY A 733 5.68 18.25 1.95
N TYR A 734 6.04 17.02 1.59
CA TYR A 734 5.57 16.39 0.36
C TYR A 734 4.20 15.75 0.57
N THR A 735 3.17 16.22 -0.15
CA THR A 735 1.77 15.79 0.05
C THR A 735 1.30 14.82 -1.03
N ALA A 736 0.09 14.25 -0.85
CA ALA A 736 -0.54 13.39 -1.85
C ALA A 736 -0.80 14.14 -3.18
N GLU A 737 -1.05 15.46 -3.15
CA GLU A 737 -1.22 16.31 -4.34
C GLU A 737 0.10 16.49 -5.09
N CYS A 738 1.21 16.66 -4.37
CA CYS A 738 2.55 16.68 -4.96
C CYS A 738 2.81 15.37 -5.72
N LEU A 739 2.54 14.23 -5.06
CA LEU A 739 2.69 12.91 -5.68
C LEU A 739 1.83 12.76 -6.93
N GLN A 740 0.56 13.16 -6.85
CA GLN A 740 -0.36 13.10 -7.98
C GLN A 740 0.21 13.88 -9.18
N LYS A 741 0.67 15.12 -8.95
CA LYS A 741 1.23 15.99 -9.99
C LYS A 741 2.51 15.39 -10.60
N ASP A 742 3.43 14.88 -9.79
CA ASP A 742 4.69 14.32 -10.28
C ASP A 742 4.48 13.01 -11.07
N LEU A 743 3.40 12.29 -10.79
CA LEU A 743 3.01 11.06 -11.48
C LEU A 743 2.21 11.30 -12.76
N GLU A 744 1.61 12.47 -12.98
CA GLU A 744 0.75 12.74 -14.14
C GLU A 744 1.46 12.47 -15.49
N GLN A 745 2.66 13.01 -15.67
CA GLN A 745 3.43 12.84 -16.89
C GLN A 745 3.87 11.39 -17.11
N PRO A 746 4.60 10.73 -16.18
CA PRO A 746 5.08 9.36 -16.42
C PRO A 746 3.93 8.36 -16.61
N LEU A 747 2.81 8.52 -15.89
CA LEU A 747 1.64 7.66 -16.09
C LEU A 747 0.98 7.87 -17.45
N LYS A 748 0.93 9.10 -17.95
CA LYS A 748 0.41 9.41 -19.29
C LYS A 748 1.31 8.83 -20.39
N GLU A 749 2.62 8.94 -20.25
CA GLU A 749 3.60 8.35 -21.17
C GLU A 749 3.50 6.83 -21.17
N ALA A 750 3.42 6.19 -19.99
CA ALA A 750 3.21 4.76 -19.86
C ALA A 750 1.92 4.27 -20.53
N GLN A 751 0.84 5.05 -20.49
CA GLN A 751 -0.40 4.72 -21.20
C GLN A 751 -0.26 4.84 -22.73
N GLN A 752 0.59 5.75 -23.22
CA GLN A 752 0.81 5.97 -24.65
C GLN A 752 1.78 4.95 -25.26
N HIS A 753 2.79 4.51 -24.50
CA HIS A 753 3.86 3.62 -24.94
C HIS A 753 3.85 2.31 -24.14
N GLN A 754 2.89 1.43 -24.45
CA GLN A 754 2.70 0.14 -23.74
C GLN A 754 3.86 -0.85 -23.94
N ASP A 755 4.70 -0.64 -24.95
CA ASP A 755 5.90 -1.42 -25.25
C ASP A 755 7.12 -1.01 -24.42
N GLN A 756 7.03 0.10 -23.68
CA GLN A 756 8.11 0.61 -22.83
C GLN A 756 7.77 0.45 -21.35
N THR A 757 8.81 0.26 -20.54
CA THR A 757 8.68 0.18 -19.07
C THR A 757 9.06 1.51 -18.43
N TYR A 758 8.20 1.99 -17.54
CA TYR A 758 8.40 3.23 -16.80
C TYR A 758 8.61 2.92 -15.32
N LEU A 759 9.83 3.17 -14.83
CA LEU A 759 10.20 3.00 -13.44
C LEU A 759 10.11 4.34 -12.72
N ILE A 760 9.21 4.44 -11.75
CA ILE A 760 9.13 5.56 -10.84
C ILE A 760 9.86 5.18 -9.56
N PHE A 761 10.88 5.95 -9.23
CA PHE A 761 11.65 5.80 -8.00
C PHE A 761 11.31 6.93 -7.03
N LEU A 762 10.74 6.55 -5.89
CA LEU A 762 10.37 7.44 -4.80
C LEU A 762 11.45 7.38 -3.71
N ASP A 763 12.25 8.42 -3.55
CA ASP A 763 13.36 8.44 -2.58
C ASP A 763 12.92 9.11 -1.27
N GLY A 764 13.19 8.47 -0.13
CA GLY A 764 12.88 9.02 1.19
C GLY A 764 11.39 9.06 1.58
N ILE A 765 10.58 8.08 1.15
CA ILE A 765 9.11 8.14 1.33
C ILE A 765 8.67 8.32 2.79
N ASN A 766 9.43 7.78 3.75
CA ASN A 766 9.12 7.87 5.18
C ASN A 766 9.52 9.19 5.82
N THR A 767 9.99 10.17 5.06
CA THR A 767 10.14 11.54 5.56
C THR A 767 8.84 12.33 5.50
N SER A 768 7.86 11.89 4.71
CA SER A 768 6.55 12.54 4.56
C SER A 768 5.50 11.86 5.45
N PRO A 769 4.49 12.62 5.95
CA PRO A 769 3.36 12.05 6.69
C PRO A 769 2.42 11.20 5.82
N GLU A 770 2.56 11.24 4.49
CA GLU A 770 1.70 10.56 3.51
C GLU A 770 2.01 9.07 3.30
N ILE A 771 2.52 8.38 4.33
CA ILE A 771 2.94 6.98 4.23
C ILE A 771 1.78 6.04 3.84
N GLY A 772 0.54 6.34 4.23
CA GLY A 772 -0.64 5.63 3.76
C GLY A 772 -0.78 5.70 2.23
N THR A 773 -0.56 6.89 1.66
CA THR A 773 -0.58 7.11 0.21
C THR A 773 0.55 6.36 -0.48
N PHE A 774 1.77 6.40 0.06
CA PHE A 774 2.89 5.62 -0.48
C PHE A 774 2.67 4.12 -0.36
N LYS A 775 2.02 3.64 0.71
CA LYS A 775 1.62 2.23 0.82
C LYS A 775 0.68 1.83 -0.30
N GLU A 776 -0.29 2.67 -0.64
CA GLU A 776 -1.21 2.41 -1.78
C GLU A 776 -0.42 2.30 -3.09
N VAL A 777 0.45 3.27 -3.37
CA VAL A 777 1.24 3.34 -4.59
C VAL A 777 2.20 2.15 -4.73
N VAL A 778 2.88 1.77 -3.64
CA VAL A 778 3.90 0.70 -3.65
C VAL A 778 3.31 -0.69 -3.55
N CYS A 779 2.32 -0.92 -2.67
CA CYS A 779 1.77 -2.26 -2.42
C CYS A 779 0.52 -2.57 -3.25
N ASP A 780 -0.35 -1.59 -3.45
CA ASP A 780 -1.65 -1.80 -4.12
C ASP A 780 -1.60 -1.40 -5.61
N HIS A 781 -0.48 -0.81 -6.06
CA HIS A 781 -0.24 -0.34 -7.44
C HIS A 781 -1.34 0.63 -7.91
N SER A 782 -1.79 1.51 -7.01
CA SER A 782 -2.82 2.49 -7.29
C SER A 782 -2.57 3.82 -6.58
N LEU A 783 -3.23 4.88 -7.06
CA LEU A 783 -3.32 6.16 -6.35
C LEU A 783 -4.78 6.63 -6.34
N LYS A 784 -5.29 7.04 -5.17
CA LYS A 784 -6.67 7.54 -5.04
C LYS A 784 -7.69 6.53 -5.59
N GLY A 785 -7.41 5.23 -5.42
CA GLY A 785 -8.20 4.09 -5.86
C GLY A 785 -8.14 3.77 -7.35
N LYS A 786 -7.26 4.43 -8.13
CA LYS A 786 -7.05 4.16 -9.56
C LYS A 786 -5.77 3.38 -9.76
N VAL A 787 -5.90 2.15 -10.30
CA VAL A 787 -4.78 1.24 -10.56
C VAL A 787 -3.92 1.76 -11.71
N PHE A 788 -2.61 1.64 -11.60
CA PHE A 788 -1.66 2.01 -12.66
C PHE A 788 -1.62 0.95 -13.77
N SER A 789 -1.07 1.32 -14.92
CA SER A 789 -0.85 0.38 -16.03
C SER A 789 0.19 -0.69 -15.67
N ASP A 790 0.08 -1.87 -16.30
CA ASP A 790 1.00 -3.00 -16.05
C ASP A 790 2.47 -2.71 -16.44
N ASN A 791 2.73 -1.70 -17.27
CA ASN A 791 4.08 -1.29 -17.69
C ASN A 791 4.72 -0.22 -16.79
N VAL A 792 4.08 0.10 -15.67
CA VAL A 792 4.61 1.00 -14.63
C VAL A 792 5.22 0.17 -13.50
N VAL A 793 6.43 0.53 -13.09
CA VAL A 793 7.16 -0.08 -11.96
C VAL A 793 7.36 0.97 -10.89
N ILE A 794 6.95 0.67 -9.67
CA ILE A 794 7.25 1.52 -8.51
C ILE A 794 8.38 0.90 -7.70
N ILE A 795 9.42 1.69 -7.44
CA ILE A 795 10.43 1.40 -6.43
C ILE A 795 10.40 2.53 -5.41
N ALA A 796 10.45 2.20 -4.13
CA ALA A 796 10.56 3.21 -3.08
C ALA A 796 11.80 2.97 -2.22
N ALA A 797 12.38 4.06 -1.72
CA ALA A 797 13.45 4.04 -0.74
C ALA A 797 13.05 4.72 0.57
N LEU A 798 13.69 4.26 1.65
CA LEU A 798 13.42 4.63 3.03
C LEU A 798 14.72 4.96 3.75
N ASN A 799 14.63 5.91 4.68
CA ASN A 799 15.66 6.10 5.69
C ASN A 799 15.41 5.15 6.87
N PRO A 800 16.46 4.61 7.51
CA PRO A 800 16.30 3.69 8.63
C PRO A 800 15.76 4.39 9.88
N PHE A 801 14.91 3.71 10.65
CA PHE A 801 14.53 4.14 11.99
C PHE A 801 15.67 3.88 13.00
N ARG A 802 16.33 4.94 13.43
CA ARG A 802 17.43 4.88 14.41
C ARG A 802 17.40 6.04 15.38
N LYS A 803 17.63 5.75 16.67
CA LYS A 803 17.75 6.78 17.71
C LYS A 803 19.12 7.44 17.65
N ARG A 804 19.19 8.73 18.00
CA ARG A 804 20.48 9.42 18.14
C ARG A 804 21.24 8.84 19.33
N HIS A 805 22.49 8.45 19.12
CA HIS A 805 23.41 8.25 20.24
C HIS A 805 23.77 9.62 20.82
N ARG A 806 23.16 9.96 21.95
CA ARG A 806 23.41 11.23 22.66
C ARG A 806 24.41 11.01 23.78
N THR A 807 25.42 11.86 23.87
CA THR A 807 26.31 11.93 25.02
C THR A 807 25.60 12.57 26.22
N ALA A 808 26.15 12.43 27.42
CA ALA A 808 25.59 13.08 28.61
C ALA A 808 25.56 14.63 28.50
N SER A 809 26.45 15.21 27.68
CA SER A 809 26.49 16.64 27.40
C SER A 809 25.33 17.07 26.51
N ASP A 810 25.07 16.34 25.42
CA ASP A 810 23.97 16.64 24.49
C ASP A 810 22.61 16.61 25.21
N ILE A 811 22.43 15.64 26.12
CA ILE A 811 21.20 15.52 26.93
C ILE A 811 21.05 16.71 27.89
N ALA A 812 22.15 17.27 28.39
CA ALA A 812 22.11 18.43 29.28
C ALA A 812 21.74 19.71 28.52
N GLU A 813 22.32 19.92 27.34
CA GLU A 813 22.01 21.05 26.45
C GLU A 813 20.55 21.00 25.96
N ASP A 814 20.06 19.83 25.53
CA ASP A 814 18.66 19.64 25.12
C ASP A 814 17.69 19.98 26.26
N LYS A 815 18.00 19.57 27.50
CA LYS A 815 17.18 19.89 28.68
C LYS A 815 17.18 21.38 29.01
N GLU A 816 18.26 22.08 28.69
CA GLU A 816 18.36 23.53 28.85
C GLU A 816 17.57 24.26 27.75
N GLU A 817 17.64 23.79 26.50
CA GLU A 817 16.79 24.27 25.40
C GLU A 817 15.29 24.00 25.63
N GLU A 818 14.90 22.82 26.13
CA GLU A 818 13.50 22.48 26.45
C GLU A 818 12.92 23.36 27.57
N ARG A 819 13.76 23.81 28.51
CA ARG A 819 13.34 24.81 29.53
C ARG A 819 13.09 26.17 28.92
N ASN A 820 13.81 26.51 27.84
CA ASN A 820 13.72 27.78 27.13
C ASN A 820 12.63 27.79 26.03
N ILE A 821 12.24 26.61 25.51
CA ILE A 821 11.21 26.44 24.49
C ILE A 821 10.13 25.48 25.01
N LYS A 822 9.03 26.03 25.54
CA LYS A 822 7.85 25.22 25.82
C LYS A 822 7.22 24.79 24.49
N LYS A 823 7.51 23.56 24.05
CA LYS A 823 6.86 22.89 22.91
C LYS A 823 5.39 22.57 23.23
N TYR A 824 4.54 23.59 23.35
CA TYR A 824 3.09 23.43 23.62
C TYR A 824 2.31 22.79 22.46
N TYR A 825 2.94 22.59 21.29
CA TYR A 825 2.26 22.19 20.05
C TYR A 825 2.81 20.92 19.38
N ALA A 826 3.80 20.23 19.98
CA ALA A 826 4.32 18.98 19.43
C ALA A 826 3.45 17.80 19.92
N ASP A 827 2.89 17.04 18.98
CA ASP A 827 2.20 15.79 19.31
C ASP A 827 3.20 14.71 19.78
N ASP A 828 2.69 13.58 20.25
CA ASP A 828 3.57 12.54 20.81
C ASP A 828 4.49 11.92 19.74
N LEU A 829 4.06 11.87 18.47
CA LEU A 829 4.88 11.39 17.37
C LEU A 829 6.02 12.36 17.05
N ASP A 830 5.78 13.67 17.07
CA ASP A 830 6.82 14.68 16.90
C ASP A 830 7.90 14.55 17.98
N LYS A 831 7.50 14.29 19.24
CA LYS A 831 8.43 14.06 20.35
C LYS A 831 9.28 12.81 20.12
N GLU A 832 8.67 11.71 19.66
CA GLU A 832 9.38 10.48 19.29
C GLU A 832 10.38 10.73 18.16
N MET A 833 9.95 11.40 17.08
CA MET A 833 10.79 11.65 15.91
C MET A 833 11.96 12.60 16.18
N CYS A 834 11.83 13.54 17.13
CA CYS A 834 12.95 14.41 17.57
C CYS A 834 14.12 13.61 18.17
N GLN A 835 13.89 12.38 18.61
CA GLN A 835 14.92 11.51 19.18
C GLN A 835 15.69 10.73 18.11
N LEU A 836 15.25 10.78 16.86
CA LEU A 836 15.78 9.97 15.76
C LEU A 836 16.90 10.69 15.00
N VAL A 837 17.80 9.91 14.42
CA VAL A 837 18.83 10.41 13.48
C VAL A 837 18.12 11.01 12.26
N TYR A 838 17.21 10.23 11.67
CA TYR A 838 16.32 10.67 10.61
C TYR A 838 14.93 10.93 11.15
N ARG A 839 14.33 12.07 10.82
CA ARG A 839 12.92 12.32 11.09
C ARG A 839 12.09 11.44 10.15
N VAL A 840 11.62 10.30 10.66
CA VAL A 840 10.89 9.31 9.86
C VAL A 840 9.55 8.96 10.50
N PHE A 841 8.54 8.78 9.64
CA PHE A 841 7.20 8.34 10.02
C PHE A 841 7.12 6.80 10.12
N PRO A 842 6.31 6.27 11.05
CA PRO A 842 6.17 4.83 11.26
C PRO A 842 5.50 4.13 10.07
N LEU A 843 6.04 2.98 9.69
CA LEU A 843 5.59 2.21 8.53
C LEU A 843 4.44 1.24 8.87
N PRO A 844 3.39 1.15 8.03
CA PRO A 844 2.38 0.09 8.12
C PRO A 844 3.01 -1.30 7.96
N LYS A 845 2.52 -2.29 8.69
CA LYS A 845 3.11 -3.64 8.68
C LYS A 845 3.09 -4.33 7.30
N SER A 846 2.09 -4.00 6.47
CA SER A 846 2.03 -4.46 5.08
C SER A 846 3.20 -3.94 4.25
N LEU A 847 3.62 -2.69 4.48
CA LEU A 847 4.74 -2.08 3.78
C LEU A 847 6.07 -2.62 4.32
N GLN A 848 6.20 -2.77 5.65
CA GLN A 848 7.36 -3.39 6.30
C GLN A 848 7.69 -4.80 5.78
N THR A 849 6.67 -5.57 5.35
CA THR A 849 6.84 -6.93 4.81
C THR A 849 7.70 -6.97 3.54
N TYR A 850 7.88 -5.84 2.86
CA TYR A 850 8.65 -5.75 1.62
C TYR A 850 10.02 -5.08 1.78
N VAL A 851 10.33 -4.53 2.95
CA VAL A 851 11.57 -3.77 3.21
C VAL A 851 12.80 -4.66 3.07
N TRP A 852 13.77 -4.15 2.31
CA TRP A 852 15.13 -4.67 2.22
C TRP A 852 16.14 -3.64 2.69
N ASN A 853 16.94 -4.01 3.69
CA ASN A 853 18.09 -3.20 4.07
C ASN A 853 19.22 -3.42 3.05
N PHE A 854 19.66 -2.37 2.38
CA PHE A 854 20.81 -2.38 1.46
C PHE A 854 22.16 -2.54 2.16
N GLY A 855 22.18 -2.43 3.49
CA GLY A 855 23.38 -2.55 4.30
C GLY A 855 24.36 -1.40 4.08
N SER A 856 25.49 -1.48 4.77
CA SER A 856 26.69 -0.70 4.45
C SER A 856 27.58 -1.46 3.47
N LEU A 857 28.49 -0.74 2.82
CA LEU A 857 29.49 -1.36 1.97
C LEU A 857 30.49 -2.14 2.82
N SER A 858 30.93 -3.30 2.33
CA SER A 858 32.09 -3.96 2.92
C SER A 858 33.34 -3.12 2.67
N ALA A 859 34.33 -3.18 3.56
CA ALA A 859 35.61 -2.50 3.35
C ALA A 859 36.24 -2.79 1.95
N PRO A 860 36.23 -4.05 1.45
CA PRO A 860 36.58 -4.37 0.07
C PRO A 860 35.79 -3.60 -1.00
N ASP A 861 34.46 -3.60 -0.90
CA ASP A 861 33.59 -2.96 -1.90
C ASP A 861 33.78 -1.44 -1.88
N GLU A 862 33.90 -0.84 -0.69
CA GLU A 862 34.13 0.59 -0.51
C GLU A 862 35.47 1.04 -1.12
N GLN A 863 36.55 0.28 -0.90
CA GLN A 863 37.83 0.54 -1.56
C GLN A 863 37.74 0.45 -3.09
N GLN A 864 37.02 -0.55 -3.62
CA GLN A 864 36.81 -0.70 -5.06
C GLN A 864 36.03 0.50 -5.63
N TYR A 865 35.01 0.96 -4.92
CA TYR A 865 34.25 2.18 -5.25
C TYR A 865 35.16 3.41 -5.33
N ILE A 866 35.93 3.65 -4.26
CA ILE A 866 36.87 4.77 -4.21
C ILE A 866 37.88 4.66 -5.35
N ALA A 867 38.39 3.46 -5.64
CA ALA A 867 39.34 3.24 -6.72
C ALA A 867 38.76 3.58 -8.10
N VAL A 868 37.53 3.19 -8.40
CA VAL A 868 36.85 3.50 -9.68
C VAL A 868 36.55 5.00 -9.80
N MET A 869 35.99 5.60 -8.75
CA MET A 869 35.69 7.05 -8.73
C MET A 869 36.96 7.89 -8.88
N THR A 870 38.02 7.53 -8.14
CA THR A 870 39.32 8.20 -8.23
C THR A 870 39.94 8.00 -9.61
N THR A 871 39.89 6.78 -10.16
CA THR A 871 40.39 6.49 -11.51
C THR A 871 39.71 7.34 -12.57
N THR A 872 38.39 7.40 -12.55
CA THR A 872 37.62 8.19 -13.50
C THR A 872 38.00 9.66 -13.42
N THR A 873 38.06 10.22 -12.22
CA THR A 873 38.45 11.63 -11.99
C THR A 873 39.87 11.91 -12.48
N TRP A 874 40.80 11.01 -12.17
CA TRP A 874 42.21 11.15 -12.55
C TRP A 874 42.46 10.89 -14.04
N SER A 875 41.55 10.24 -14.75
CA SER A 875 41.60 10.07 -16.20
C SER A 875 41.01 11.26 -16.97
N GLN A 876 40.35 12.22 -16.30
CA GLN A 876 39.82 13.41 -16.97
C GLN A 876 40.95 14.37 -17.36
N LYS A 877 40.99 14.74 -18.63
CA LYS A 877 42.02 15.63 -19.19
C LYS A 877 42.10 16.96 -18.45
N SER A 878 40.96 17.53 -18.07
CA SER A 878 40.86 18.76 -17.27
C SER A 878 41.53 18.66 -15.91
N PHE A 879 41.45 17.49 -15.25
CA PHE A 879 42.10 17.25 -13.97
C PHE A 879 43.61 17.05 -14.14
N VAL A 880 44.01 16.22 -15.10
CA VAL A 880 45.44 15.94 -15.40
C VAL A 880 46.20 17.21 -15.79
N GLU A 881 45.57 18.12 -16.53
CA GLU A 881 46.17 19.41 -16.90
C GLU A 881 46.32 20.37 -15.71
N LEU A 882 45.49 20.21 -14.67
CA LEU A 882 45.48 21.03 -13.46
C LEU A 882 46.52 20.58 -12.43
N VAL A 883 46.66 19.26 -12.26
CA VAL A 883 47.56 18.65 -11.28
C VAL A 883 48.92 18.45 -11.95
N ARG A 884 49.84 19.41 -11.78
CA ARG A 884 51.21 19.41 -12.34
C ARG A 884 52.10 18.29 -11.75
N VAL A 885 51.75 17.03 -11.99
CA VAL A 885 52.45 15.85 -11.46
C VAL A 885 53.40 15.29 -12.52
N PRO A 886 54.65 14.93 -12.16
CA PRO A 886 55.53 14.19 -13.05
C PRO A 886 54.89 12.86 -13.48
N VAL A 887 54.94 12.54 -14.77
CA VAL A 887 54.27 11.36 -15.38
C VAL A 887 54.62 10.03 -14.66
N GLY A 888 55.82 9.91 -14.07
CA GLY A 888 56.25 8.73 -13.32
C GLY A 888 55.74 8.61 -11.87
N GLN A 889 55.08 9.63 -11.32
CA GLN A 889 54.54 9.63 -9.95
C GLN A 889 53.00 9.57 -9.91
N PHE A 890 52.35 9.69 -11.07
CA PHE A 890 50.90 9.85 -11.18
C PHE A 890 50.14 8.66 -10.58
N ASP A 891 50.50 7.43 -10.95
CA ASP A 891 49.85 6.22 -10.44
C ASP A 891 50.10 6.02 -8.94
N GLN A 892 51.30 6.34 -8.45
CA GLN A 892 51.63 6.22 -7.03
C GLN A 892 50.85 7.22 -6.16
N LEU A 893 50.71 8.47 -6.62
CA LEU A 893 49.91 9.49 -5.95
C LEU A 893 48.42 9.14 -5.94
N LYS A 894 47.91 8.62 -7.05
CA LYS A 894 46.53 8.13 -7.16
C LYS A 894 46.25 7.03 -6.13
N LEU A 895 47.17 6.09 -5.95
CA LEU A 895 47.07 5.02 -4.97
C LEU A 895 47.03 5.55 -3.53
N ILE A 896 47.90 6.51 -3.19
CA ILE A 896 47.89 7.16 -1.87
C ILE A 896 46.56 7.85 -1.64
N PHE A 897 46.01 8.53 -2.65
CA PHE A 897 44.74 9.23 -2.55
C PHE A 897 43.56 8.28 -2.24
N ILE A 898 43.51 7.11 -2.91
CA ILE A 898 42.51 6.07 -2.63
C ILE A 898 42.59 5.61 -1.17
N GLN A 899 43.80 5.34 -0.67
CA GLN A 899 44.00 4.90 0.72
C GLN A 899 43.60 5.97 1.74
N LEU A 900 43.91 7.24 1.46
CA LEU A 900 43.54 8.35 2.34
C LEU A 900 42.03 8.58 2.39
N ILE A 901 41.33 8.53 1.24
CA ILE A 901 39.86 8.63 1.21
C ILE A 901 39.24 7.47 1.98
N PHE A 902 39.73 6.24 1.79
CA PHE A 902 39.21 5.08 2.50
C PHE A 902 39.40 5.22 4.02
N ALA A 903 40.60 5.59 4.46
CA ALA A 903 40.87 5.83 5.88
C ALA A 903 40.01 6.94 6.47
N SER A 904 39.59 7.94 5.68
CA SER A 904 38.73 9.02 6.16
C SER A 904 37.26 8.62 6.30
N GLN A 905 36.81 7.50 5.69
CA GLN A 905 35.41 7.02 5.84
C GLN A 905 35.19 6.21 7.12
N CYS A 906 36.25 5.77 7.80
CA CYS A 906 36.17 4.92 9.00
C CYS A 906 35.79 5.69 10.31
N PHE A 907 35.29 6.93 10.22
CA PHE A 907 35.07 7.84 11.35
C PHE A 907 33.61 8.00 11.74
#